data_AF-A0A976IB61-F1
#
_entry.id   AF-A0A976IB61-F1
#
_cell.length_a   1.000
_cell.length_b   1.000
_cell.length_c   1.000
_cell.angle_alpha   90.00
_cell.angle_beta   90.00
_cell.angle_gamma   90.00
#
_symmetry.space_group_name_H-M   'P 1'
#
loop_
_entity.id
_entity.type
_entity.pdbx_description
1 polymer ?
#
loop_
_entity_poly.entity_id
_entity_poly.type
_entity_poly.pdbx_seq_one_letter_code
_entity_poly.pdbx_strand_id
1 'polypeptide(L)'
;MESHGTRWITAFGLQGGALEAQRERYERLKQHMVFQINAEGNADPLTALTAAKNSAPNSAASWCQYFSDGTLLEEINSDLNRLYPVGNEGYFQNELYLSTLRQVLFVWCRLHPDVAYRQGMHDVVAVVLYAFLNFKQEEQIKDDQVKKLPKHTEADTFLVFEAIMLFLKPFYEIVKTRQDSVSNNDSSRLFTSFTLKENDSGKIQSGQEAEEKQPALQQLCQHVQYELLQEKDPQLFYHLQNLEIVPETYCLRWIRLLFAREYALKELLWIWDAMILDTGRATIKFPAINMTDKSDSELLQQPMLVSRSDDTVWTGFPLLRYICVARLLLLSSQLRQSDNTDCLRLLMRAYQKDERDGIALEQQNHPKKLLEFARILRDPMIEELQQSKIRVVPFREGSLGIILTAAGAPFENRLAVKSFVRDTTTSDGVGQAEASGKVRLGYLLQSINGVPIESVTTEEVKRWLQLVGRPVYIGFCPCNNVYDAAASKEIEAAKPFVASESKPTSDMALSELVQSVFLPGESCYANVETSMQRVMLSNDGSCVTHYISGKLFITNYRCLFARLLGCKEIDWQTPVLSIASIDRIEPRATSTIVNPTTLLEKTQSSLDFAPDDSFKVVIHCKDTQVARLSIRDYSEYSKLIKCLSFLAFPKTLLDAFCFAYCPIVAPSEEVQFDLRREYTRIGLLSYPDHLRCIDQSSEYTLCETYPRHLVVPADISDVRLKTAAAFRSHQRLPVVSWINRSSGATIVRSSQPLVGLKSARSGEDELLVRLLCCSSNQKALGRFTIMDARSQLAAVGNKAMGKGTEISSNYRGSKLVFMNVDNIHSVRQSLLAIASIFEPKKSVSDESSSSFYGRIDASGWLRHVRLILKASIELAHTVHNGMSVLTHCSDGWDRTAQMVALAELLLDPYYRTVRGFQVLVEKEWCAFGHQFALRSGHARRDVSNDQRSPVFLLWLDCVWQYTRQFPTECEFNERFLLTLADHVYSCKFGTFMFDCERQRKEFFANHRVFSIWSDINRQSERFTNPMYASGNRTTVLFPSTLSKNIKLWKGYFCRWDPTVIPPVPAFQCY
;
A
#
# COMPACT_ATOMS: atom_id res chain seq x y z
N MET A 1 -18.82 20.74 46.18
CA MET A 1 -18.26 19.65 45.34
C MET A 1 -17.81 18.56 46.27
N GLU A 2 -18.15 17.30 46.01
CA GLU A 2 -17.77 16.14 46.81
C GLU A 2 -16.28 15.78 46.62
N SER A 3 -15.67 15.08 47.59
CA SER A 3 -14.29 14.59 47.46
C SER A 3 -14.17 13.54 46.35
N HIS A 4 -12.99 13.36 45.76
CA HIS A 4 -12.76 12.31 44.76
C HIS A 4 -13.10 10.93 45.33
N GLY A 5 -12.69 10.64 46.57
CA GLY A 5 -12.99 9.39 47.25
C GLY A 5 -14.50 9.13 47.40
N THR A 6 -15.29 10.17 47.73
CA THR A 6 -16.76 10.06 47.83
C THR A 6 -17.40 9.70 46.48
N ARG A 7 -16.88 10.25 45.38
CA ARG A 7 -17.33 9.92 44.02
C ARG A 7 -16.99 8.48 43.66
N TRP A 8 -15.82 7.99 44.07
CA TRP A 8 -15.40 6.60 43.84
C TRP A 8 -16.27 5.59 44.61
N ILE A 9 -16.58 5.87 45.87
CA ILE A 9 -17.54 5.08 46.68
C ILE A 9 -18.88 4.94 45.95
N THR A 10 -19.43 6.08 45.51
CA THR A 10 -20.69 6.11 44.77
C THR A 10 -20.61 5.31 43.49
N ALA A 11 -19.52 5.45 42.72
CA ALA A 11 -19.34 4.73 41.48
C ALA A 11 -19.33 3.23 41.70
N PHE A 12 -18.64 2.74 42.73
CA PHE A 12 -18.63 1.32 43.07
C PHE A 12 -19.96 0.78 43.62
N GLY A 13 -21.00 1.61 43.72
CA GLY A 13 -22.35 1.20 44.10
C GLY A 13 -22.60 1.18 45.61
N LEU A 14 -21.69 1.76 46.41
CA LEU A 14 -21.82 1.87 47.85
C LEU A 14 -22.52 3.18 48.21
N GLN A 15 -23.85 3.15 48.39
CA GLN A 15 -24.64 4.31 48.80
C GLN A 15 -25.70 3.93 49.84
N GLY A 16 -26.12 4.91 50.65
CA GLY A 16 -27.17 4.73 51.65
C GLY A 16 -26.87 3.62 52.66
N GLY A 17 -27.87 2.79 52.97
CA GLY A 17 -27.74 1.73 53.98
C GLY A 17 -26.69 0.66 53.66
N ALA A 18 -26.36 0.44 52.39
CA ALA A 18 -25.30 -0.50 52.01
C ALA A 18 -23.90 -0.01 52.41
N LEU A 19 -23.65 1.30 52.30
CA LEU A 19 -22.38 1.91 52.71
C LEU A 19 -22.21 1.86 54.24
N GLU A 20 -23.28 2.16 54.99
CA GLU A 20 -23.25 2.09 56.46
C GLU A 20 -23.00 0.66 56.96
N ALA A 21 -23.65 -0.33 56.36
CA ALA A 21 -23.42 -1.73 56.67
C ALA A 21 -21.96 -2.16 56.40
N GLN A 22 -21.40 -1.77 55.25
CA GLN A 22 -20.01 -2.11 54.90
C GLN A 22 -18.97 -1.37 55.76
N ARG A 23 -19.24 -0.13 56.19
CA ARG A 23 -18.41 0.57 57.18
C ARG A 23 -18.40 -0.17 58.51
N GLU A 24 -19.56 -0.64 58.96
CA GLU A 24 -19.64 -1.43 60.19
C GLU A 24 -18.93 -2.79 60.06
N ARG A 25 -19.00 -3.45 58.89
CA ARG A 25 -18.19 -4.65 58.62
C ARG A 25 -16.71 -4.38 58.79
N TYR A 26 -16.19 -3.29 58.24
CA TYR A 26 -14.78 -2.95 58.42
C TYR A 26 -14.43 -2.72 59.90
N GLU A 27 -15.24 -1.98 60.65
CA GLU A 27 -14.98 -1.73 62.07
C GLU A 27 -14.99 -3.03 62.90
N ARG A 28 -15.92 -3.96 62.61
CA ARG A 28 -15.96 -5.28 63.26
C ARG A 28 -14.76 -6.15 62.86
N LEU A 29 -14.39 -6.16 61.58
CA LEU A 29 -13.19 -6.87 61.08
C LEU A 29 -11.93 -6.31 61.71
N LYS A 30 -11.81 -4.99 61.83
CA LYS A 30 -10.73 -4.32 62.54
C LYS A 30 -10.69 -4.77 63.99
N GLN A 31 -11.81 -4.77 64.72
CA GLN A 31 -11.85 -5.21 66.12
C GLN A 31 -11.55 -6.70 66.32
N HIS A 32 -11.87 -7.57 65.35
CA HIS A 32 -11.66 -9.02 65.45
C HIS A 32 -10.30 -9.50 64.90
N MET A 33 -9.76 -8.82 63.89
CA MET A 33 -8.50 -9.21 63.23
C MET A 33 -7.30 -8.39 63.70
N VAL A 34 -7.51 -7.13 64.08
CA VAL A 34 -6.48 -6.32 64.73
C VAL A 34 -6.58 -6.61 66.22
N PHE A 35 -5.77 -7.55 66.73
CA PHE A 35 -5.46 -7.56 68.15
C PHE A 35 -5.13 -6.12 68.57
N GLN A 36 -5.69 -5.59 69.66
CA GLN A 36 -5.50 -4.19 70.04
C GLN A 36 -4.00 -3.87 70.17
N ILE A 37 -3.40 -3.38 69.09
CA ILE A 37 -2.02 -2.89 69.03
C ILE A 37 -2.07 -1.53 69.73
N ASN A 38 -1.81 -1.52 71.04
CA ASN A 38 -1.47 -0.29 71.73
C ASN A 38 -0.21 0.30 71.08
N ALA A 39 -0.12 1.64 71.08
CA ALA A 39 0.92 2.42 70.39
C ALA A 39 2.37 2.11 70.80
N GLU A 40 2.58 1.21 71.76
CA GLU A 40 3.89 0.78 72.28
C GLU A 40 4.24 -0.68 71.94
N GLY A 41 3.47 -1.37 71.08
CA GLY A 41 3.88 -2.65 70.52
C GLY A 41 3.82 -3.87 71.46
N ASN A 42 3.22 -3.75 72.65
CA ASN A 42 3.02 -4.88 73.55
C ASN A 42 1.54 -5.17 73.79
N ALA A 43 1.03 -6.21 73.12
CA ALA A 43 -0.11 -6.98 73.60
C ALA A 43 0.34 -8.45 73.68
N ASP A 44 0.73 -8.84 74.89
CA ASP A 44 1.12 -10.21 75.25
C ASP A 44 -0.11 -11.13 75.23
N PRO A 45 -0.08 -12.28 74.51
CA PRO A 45 -1.15 -13.28 74.47
C PRO A 45 -1.57 -13.83 75.84
N LEU A 46 -0.77 -13.64 76.90
CA LEU A 46 -1.15 -13.97 78.28
C LEU A 46 -2.35 -13.16 78.81
N THR A 47 -2.57 -11.94 78.32
CA THR A 47 -3.65 -11.06 78.81
C THR A 47 -5.05 -11.54 78.36
N ALA A 48 -5.12 -12.17 77.18
CA ALA A 48 -6.35 -12.73 76.62
C ALA A 48 -6.78 -14.03 77.32
N LEU A 49 -5.82 -14.79 77.86
CA LEU A 49 -6.07 -16.03 78.62
C LEU A 49 -6.77 -15.79 79.97
N THR A 50 -6.57 -14.62 80.60
CA THR A 50 -7.24 -14.29 81.87
C THR A 50 -8.72 -13.92 81.73
N ALA A 51 -9.18 -13.50 80.55
CA ALA A 51 -10.58 -13.10 80.32
C ALA A 51 -11.50 -14.28 79.95
N ALA A 52 -10.95 -15.40 79.48
CA ALA A 52 -11.70 -16.57 79.02
C ALA A 52 -11.75 -17.69 80.09
N LYS A 53 -12.44 -17.44 81.22
CA LYS A 53 -12.94 -18.56 82.03
C LYS A 53 -14.17 -19.14 81.31
N ASN A 54 -14.03 -20.40 80.87
CA ASN A 54 -15.07 -21.28 80.30
C ASN A 54 -15.16 -21.34 78.77
N SER A 55 -14.08 -21.72 78.10
CA SER A 55 -14.09 -22.71 77.00
C SER A 55 -12.65 -22.97 76.55
N ALA A 56 -12.30 -24.22 76.26
CA ALA A 56 -11.02 -24.55 75.65
C ALA A 56 -11.11 -24.36 74.13
N PRO A 57 -10.17 -23.63 73.51
CA PRO A 57 -9.68 -24.03 72.18
C PRO A 57 -8.15 -23.86 72.00
N ASN A 58 -7.61 -24.59 71.03
CA ASN A 58 -6.19 -24.72 70.64
C ASN A 58 -5.31 -23.47 70.77
N SER A 59 -4.43 -23.44 71.78
CA SER A 59 -3.46 -22.36 72.02
C SER A 59 -2.40 -22.24 70.90
N ALA A 60 -2.01 -23.32 70.25
CA ALA A 60 -0.94 -23.32 69.22
C ALA A 60 -1.30 -22.53 67.95
N ALA A 61 -2.57 -22.56 67.52
CA ALA A 61 -3.02 -21.82 66.33
C ALA A 61 -3.04 -20.30 66.56
N SER A 62 -3.34 -19.87 67.79
CA SER A 62 -3.34 -18.45 68.18
C SER A 62 -1.93 -17.86 68.17
N TRP A 63 -0.91 -18.63 68.60
CA TRP A 63 0.49 -18.19 68.57
C TRP A 63 1.07 -18.16 67.16
N CYS A 64 0.80 -19.17 66.32
CA CYS A 64 1.22 -19.14 64.91
C CYS A 64 0.62 -17.95 64.15
N GLN A 65 -0.65 -17.62 64.43
CA GLN A 65 -1.30 -16.45 63.85
C GLN A 65 -0.66 -15.15 64.32
N TYR A 66 -0.33 -15.03 65.61
CA TYR A 66 0.34 -13.85 66.17
C TYR A 66 1.69 -13.56 65.51
N PHE A 67 2.56 -14.56 65.34
CA PHE A 67 3.87 -14.38 64.70
C PHE A 67 3.74 -14.08 63.19
N SER A 68 2.77 -14.69 62.51
CA SER A 68 2.47 -14.39 61.10
C SER A 68 1.98 -12.95 60.92
N ASP A 69 1.16 -12.46 61.85
CA ASP A 69 0.64 -11.08 61.83
C ASP A 69 1.75 -10.07 62.15
N GLY A 70 2.66 -10.39 63.07
CA GLY A 70 3.84 -9.58 63.36
C GLY A 70 4.77 -9.42 62.15
N THR A 71 5.08 -10.53 61.47
CA THR A 71 5.92 -10.52 60.26
C THR A 71 5.29 -9.69 59.13
N LEU A 72 3.98 -9.85 58.92
CA LEU A 72 3.22 -9.08 57.93
C LEU A 72 3.25 -7.58 58.23
N LEU A 73 3.14 -7.19 59.50
CA LEU A 73 3.21 -5.79 59.91
C LEU A 73 4.61 -5.20 59.72
N GLU A 74 5.68 -5.96 59.97
CA GLU A 74 7.06 -5.52 59.71
C GLU A 74 7.29 -5.24 58.23
N GLU A 75 6.82 -6.12 57.35
CA GLU A 75 6.89 -5.93 55.89
C GLU A 75 6.15 -4.67 55.44
N ILE A 76 4.89 -4.51 55.90
CA ILE A 76 4.08 -3.32 55.59
C ILE A 76 4.77 -2.04 56.10
N ASN A 77 5.29 -2.06 57.33
CA ASN A 77 5.95 -0.89 57.93
C ASN A 77 7.25 -0.52 57.22
N SER A 78 8.07 -1.50 56.82
CA SER A 78 9.31 -1.26 56.07
C SER A 78 9.06 -0.49 54.77
N ASP A 79 8.00 -0.87 54.04
CA ASP A 79 7.62 -0.22 52.79
C ASP A 79 6.90 1.12 53.03
N LEU A 80 6.05 1.22 54.06
CA LEU A 80 5.42 2.51 54.44
C LEU A 80 6.46 3.56 54.86
N ASN A 81 7.54 3.16 55.52
CA ASN A 81 8.66 4.05 55.85
C ASN A 81 9.42 4.56 54.61
N ARG A 82 9.24 3.90 53.46
CA ARG A 82 9.80 4.27 52.16
C ARG A 82 8.75 4.86 51.21
N LEU A 83 7.53 5.13 51.70
CA LEU A 83 6.44 5.70 50.92
C LEU A 83 6.76 7.16 50.58
N TYR A 84 7.38 7.34 49.41
CA TYR A 84 7.69 8.64 48.83
C TYR A 84 6.98 8.79 47.49
N PRO A 85 5.64 9.01 47.46
CA PRO A 85 4.98 9.40 46.24
C PRO A 85 5.59 10.73 45.79
N VAL A 86 6.22 10.71 44.62
CA VAL A 86 7.07 11.80 44.16
C VAL A 86 6.31 13.13 44.24
N GLY A 87 6.92 14.11 44.93
CA GLY A 87 6.36 15.46 45.12
C GLY A 87 5.50 15.63 46.37
N ASN A 88 5.27 14.59 47.19
CA ASN A 88 4.50 14.65 48.44
C ASN A 88 5.20 13.94 49.62
N GLU A 89 6.53 13.91 49.60
CA GLU A 89 7.37 13.16 50.55
C GLU A 89 7.08 13.51 52.02
N GLY A 90 6.78 14.79 52.32
CA GLY A 90 6.40 15.22 53.67
C GLY A 90 4.92 15.02 54.03
N TYR A 91 4.03 14.75 53.06
CA TYR A 91 2.58 14.67 53.31
C TYR A 91 2.20 13.40 54.10
N PHE A 92 2.81 12.27 53.75
CA PHE A 92 2.54 10.98 54.38
C PHE A 92 3.41 10.69 55.60
N GLN A 93 4.35 11.57 55.97
CA GLN A 93 5.13 11.44 57.22
C GLN A 93 4.29 11.67 58.49
N ASN A 94 2.99 11.93 58.35
CA ASN A 94 2.06 12.01 59.46
C ASN A 94 1.73 10.60 60.00
N GLU A 95 2.08 10.35 61.26
CA GLU A 95 1.79 9.11 62.00
C GLU A 95 0.32 8.66 61.92
N LEU A 96 -0.63 9.60 61.88
CA LEU A 96 -2.05 9.27 61.73
C LEU A 96 -2.35 8.64 60.37
N TYR A 97 -1.72 9.14 59.30
CA TYR A 97 -1.93 8.63 57.94
C TYR A 97 -1.20 7.30 57.74
N LEU A 98 0.03 7.17 58.22
CA LEU A 98 0.77 5.90 58.19
C LEU A 98 0.04 4.81 59.00
N SER A 99 -0.47 5.14 60.19
CA SER A 99 -1.26 4.19 60.97
C SER A 99 -2.55 3.78 60.27
N THR A 100 -3.21 4.72 59.58
CA THR A 100 -4.41 4.45 58.76
C THR A 100 -4.09 3.49 57.62
N LEU A 101 -3.05 3.78 56.82
CA LEU A 101 -2.62 2.94 55.70
C LEU A 101 -2.21 1.54 56.17
N ARG A 102 -1.48 1.47 57.30
CA ARG A 102 -1.07 0.22 57.95
C ARG A 102 -2.28 -0.64 58.33
N GLN A 103 -3.29 -0.06 58.97
CA GLN A 103 -4.50 -0.77 59.39
C GLN A 103 -5.29 -1.29 58.18
N VAL A 104 -5.49 -0.45 57.16
CA VAL A 104 -6.19 -0.84 55.92
C VAL A 104 -5.49 -1.98 55.20
N LEU A 105 -4.17 -1.87 55.00
CA LEU A 105 -3.37 -2.91 54.34
C LEU A 105 -3.36 -4.22 55.13
N PHE A 106 -3.20 -4.14 56.46
CA PHE A 106 -3.18 -5.32 57.31
C PHE A 106 -4.51 -6.08 57.27
N VAL A 107 -5.63 -5.38 57.45
CA VAL A 107 -6.96 -6.00 57.39
C VAL A 107 -7.21 -6.62 56.01
N TRP A 108 -6.84 -5.93 54.93
CA TRP A 108 -7.00 -6.46 53.57
C TRP A 108 -6.15 -7.72 53.33
N CYS A 109 -4.88 -7.72 53.73
CA CYS A 109 -3.99 -8.87 53.55
C CYS A 109 -4.44 -10.08 54.36
N ARG A 110 -5.04 -9.88 55.54
CA ARG A 110 -5.63 -10.96 56.36
C ARG A 110 -6.86 -11.57 55.70
N LEU A 111 -7.66 -10.78 54.99
CA LEU A 111 -8.80 -11.27 54.21
C LEU A 111 -8.37 -11.99 52.93
N HIS A 112 -7.24 -11.63 52.35
CA HIS A 112 -6.74 -12.15 51.08
C HIS A 112 -5.36 -12.85 51.23
N PRO A 113 -5.30 -13.99 51.94
CA PRO A 113 -4.04 -14.71 52.18
C PRO A 113 -3.43 -15.31 50.89
N ASP A 114 -4.22 -15.45 49.83
CA ASP A 114 -3.81 -15.94 48.52
C ASP A 114 -2.89 -14.97 47.78
N VAL A 115 -3.12 -13.66 47.93
CA VAL A 115 -2.27 -12.62 47.34
C VAL A 115 -1.12 -12.24 48.28
N ALA A 116 -1.43 -12.17 49.59
CA ALA A 116 -0.60 -11.61 50.64
C ALA A 116 -0.15 -10.16 50.36
N TYR A 117 0.61 -9.56 51.28
CA TYR A 117 1.17 -8.23 51.05
C TYR A 117 2.21 -8.27 49.93
N ARG A 118 2.17 -7.28 49.04
CA ARG A 118 3.15 -7.12 47.96
C ARG A 118 3.59 -5.67 47.85
N GLN A 119 4.89 -5.48 47.68
CA GLN A 119 5.48 -4.17 47.44
C GLN A 119 4.76 -3.47 46.27
N GLY A 120 4.31 -2.23 46.50
CA GLY A 120 3.49 -1.45 45.59
C GLY A 120 2.03 -1.28 46.03
N MET A 121 1.49 -2.18 46.85
CA MET A 121 0.13 -2.01 47.41
C MET A 121 0.03 -0.78 48.31
N HIS A 122 1.11 -0.44 49.02
CA HIS A 122 1.22 0.79 49.81
C HIS A 122 1.10 2.06 48.95
N ASP A 123 1.66 2.07 47.74
CA ASP A 123 1.53 3.18 46.79
C ASP A 123 0.06 3.34 46.35
N VAL A 124 -0.64 2.23 46.08
CA VAL A 124 -2.05 2.24 45.64
C VAL A 124 -2.98 2.75 46.76
N VAL A 125 -2.87 2.23 47.99
CA VAL A 125 -3.73 2.68 49.11
C VAL A 125 -3.46 4.14 49.50
N ALA A 126 -2.22 4.62 49.33
CA ALA A 126 -1.87 6.02 49.61
C ALA A 126 -2.64 6.99 48.70
N VAL A 127 -2.83 6.65 47.41
CA VAL A 127 -3.65 7.44 46.48
C VAL A 127 -5.11 7.49 46.93
N VAL A 128 -5.65 6.37 47.42
CA VAL A 128 -7.03 6.29 47.92
C VAL A 128 -7.22 7.19 49.14
N LEU A 129 -6.33 7.09 50.14
CA LEU A 129 -6.40 7.94 51.32
C LEU A 129 -6.29 9.42 50.95
N TYR A 130 -5.39 9.77 50.04
CA TYR A 130 -5.24 11.14 49.53
C TYR A 130 -6.52 11.67 48.87
N ALA A 131 -7.26 10.83 48.14
CA ALA A 131 -8.50 11.21 47.47
C ALA A 131 -9.63 11.63 48.44
N PHE A 132 -9.62 11.12 49.67
CA PHE A 132 -10.54 11.53 50.74
C PHE A 132 -10.05 12.76 51.51
N LEU A 133 -8.74 12.92 51.68
CA LEU A 133 -8.16 14.00 52.47
C LEU A 133 -8.07 15.34 51.69
N ASN A 134 -8.02 15.32 50.35
CA ASN A 134 -7.81 16.50 49.50
C ASN A 134 -9.06 17.40 49.30
N PHE A 135 -9.84 17.65 50.36
CA PHE A 135 -11.02 18.51 50.32
C PHE A 135 -10.67 19.95 50.72
N LYS A 136 -10.56 20.86 49.74
CA LYS A 136 -10.33 22.32 49.90
C LYS A 136 -9.23 22.68 50.91
N GLN A 137 -7.97 22.59 50.48
CA GLN A 137 -6.82 23.11 51.24
C GLN A 137 -6.04 24.19 50.48
N GLU A 138 -6.73 25.03 49.68
CA GLU A 138 -6.12 26.23 49.06
C GLU A 138 -6.60 27.55 49.68
N GLU A 139 -7.48 27.53 50.69
CA GLU A 139 -7.76 28.72 51.51
C GLU A 139 -7.69 28.37 53.00
N GLN A 140 -6.76 29.03 53.71
CA GLN A 140 -6.48 29.00 55.15
C GLN A 140 -5.53 27.90 55.66
N ILE A 141 -4.22 28.15 55.53
CA ILE A 141 -3.23 27.70 56.51
C ILE A 141 -2.94 28.88 57.45
N LYS A 142 -3.68 28.93 58.55
CA LYS A 142 -3.29 29.56 59.82
C LYS A 142 -4.00 28.77 60.93
N ASP A 143 -3.39 27.69 61.38
CA ASP A 143 -3.16 27.36 62.81
C ASP A 143 -2.81 25.88 62.99
N ASP A 144 -1.95 25.64 63.97
CA ASP A 144 -1.42 24.36 64.51
C ASP A 144 -2.50 23.45 65.13
N GLN A 145 -3.63 23.23 64.45
CA GLN A 145 -4.62 22.26 64.91
C GLN A 145 -4.36 20.88 64.30
N VAL A 146 -4.02 19.94 65.19
CA VAL A 146 -3.93 18.49 64.97
C VAL A 146 -4.98 18.04 63.94
N LYS A 147 -4.52 17.65 62.74
CA LYS A 147 -5.39 17.17 61.64
C LYS A 147 -6.13 15.90 62.10
N LYS A 148 -7.35 16.02 62.64
CA LYS A 148 -8.22 14.88 62.90
C LYS A 148 -8.70 14.29 61.57
N LEU A 149 -8.63 12.97 61.42
CA LEU A 149 -9.18 12.26 60.26
C LEU A 149 -10.70 12.49 60.21
N PRO A 150 -11.29 12.80 59.04
CA PRO A 150 -12.74 12.90 58.93
C PRO A 150 -13.43 11.58 59.33
N LYS A 151 -14.68 11.69 59.82
CA LYS A 151 -15.43 10.54 60.35
C LYS A 151 -15.61 9.48 59.25
N HIS A 152 -15.28 8.22 59.58
CA HIS A 152 -15.33 7.05 58.67
C HIS A 152 -14.32 7.03 57.51
N THR A 153 -13.37 7.97 57.41
CA THR A 153 -12.39 8.01 56.31
C THR A 153 -11.53 6.74 56.21
N GLU A 154 -11.17 6.13 57.34
CA GLU A 154 -10.41 4.88 57.34
C GLU A 154 -11.22 3.73 56.72
N ALA A 155 -12.47 3.54 57.18
CA ALA A 155 -13.37 2.53 56.63
C ALA A 155 -13.64 2.76 55.14
N ASP A 156 -13.87 4.02 54.74
CA ASP A 156 -14.08 4.41 53.36
C ASP A 156 -12.84 4.14 52.48
N THR A 157 -11.64 4.37 53.02
CA THR A 157 -10.36 4.06 52.35
C THR A 157 -10.23 2.56 52.13
N PHE A 158 -10.56 1.75 53.15
CA PHE A 158 -10.57 0.29 53.01
C PHE A 158 -11.53 -0.19 51.93
N LEU A 159 -12.77 0.30 51.92
CA LEU A 159 -13.78 -0.14 50.95
C LEU A 159 -13.40 0.16 49.50
N VAL A 160 -12.85 1.36 49.25
CA VAL A 160 -12.38 1.74 47.91
C VAL A 160 -11.13 0.96 47.53
N PHE A 161 -10.21 0.72 48.47
CA PHE A 161 -9.03 -0.10 48.23
C PHE A 161 -9.41 -1.55 47.92
N GLU A 162 -10.32 -2.15 48.69
CA GLU A 162 -10.86 -3.50 48.46
C GLU A 162 -11.48 -3.60 47.06
N ALA A 163 -12.26 -2.60 46.64
CA ALA A 163 -12.85 -2.51 45.30
C ALA A 163 -11.81 -2.42 44.17
N ILE A 164 -10.79 -1.56 44.31
CA ILE A 164 -9.72 -1.42 43.32
C ILE A 164 -8.90 -2.71 43.22
N MET A 165 -8.62 -3.34 44.36
CA MET A 165 -7.86 -4.59 44.38
C MET A 165 -8.59 -5.74 43.71
N LEU A 166 -9.92 -5.75 43.60
CA LEU A 166 -10.61 -6.75 42.76
C LEU A 166 -10.18 -6.70 41.29
N PHE A 167 -9.88 -5.50 40.76
CA PHE A 167 -9.40 -5.31 39.39
C PHE A 167 -7.89 -5.58 39.25
N LEU A 168 -7.11 -5.34 40.32
CA LEU A 168 -5.66 -5.51 40.29
C LEU A 168 -5.19 -6.89 40.75
N LYS A 169 -5.99 -7.63 41.52
CA LYS A 169 -5.65 -8.92 42.11
C LYS A 169 -5.00 -9.90 41.11
N PRO A 170 -5.50 -10.08 39.88
CA PRO A 170 -4.86 -10.94 38.88
C PRO A 170 -3.42 -10.54 38.50
N PHE A 171 -3.05 -9.28 38.72
CA PHE A 171 -1.71 -8.75 38.45
C PHE A 171 -0.73 -8.89 39.63
N TYR A 172 -1.20 -9.35 40.78
CA TYR A 172 -0.40 -9.61 41.99
C TYR A 172 -0.27 -11.11 42.31
N GLU A 173 -1.06 -11.96 41.67
CA GLU A 173 -0.99 -13.42 41.82
C GLU A 173 0.33 -13.97 41.24
N ILE A 174 1.07 -14.72 42.06
CA ILE A 174 2.30 -15.40 41.65
C ILE A 174 1.94 -16.84 41.29
N VAL A 175 2.25 -17.26 40.06
CA VAL A 175 2.13 -18.66 39.64
C VAL A 175 3.09 -19.49 40.49
N LYS A 176 2.56 -20.33 41.39
CA LYS A 176 3.36 -21.30 42.13
C LYS A 176 3.82 -22.38 41.15
N THR A 177 5.04 -22.26 40.63
CA THR A 177 5.69 -23.34 39.90
C THR A 177 5.80 -24.56 40.81
N ARG A 178 5.38 -25.73 40.31
CA ARG A 178 5.45 -27.01 41.04
C ARG A 178 6.91 -27.42 41.19
N GLN A 179 7.62 -26.87 42.16
CA GLN A 179 8.79 -27.46 42.81
C GLN A 179 9.20 -26.55 43.96
N ASP A 180 8.75 -26.88 45.17
CA ASP A 180 9.48 -26.53 46.38
C ASP A 180 9.15 -27.60 47.43
N SER A 181 9.92 -28.68 47.39
CA SER A 181 10.22 -29.46 48.58
C SER A 181 11.62 -29.05 49.05
N VAL A 182 11.67 -28.54 50.28
CA VAL A 182 12.81 -28.52 51.22
C VAL A 182 13.67 -27.22 51.27
N SER A 183 13.59 -26.63 52.46
CA SER A 183 14.56 -25.84 53.26
C SER A 183 14.97 -24.40 52.87
N ASN A 184 14.52 -23.48 53.74
CA ASN A 184 15.22 -22.40 54.46
C ASN A 184 16.36 -21.57 53.82
N ASN A 185 16.24 -20.26 54.09
CA ASN A 185 17.21 -19.16 54.00
C ASN A 185 17.80 -18.88 52.60
N ASP A 186 17.35 -17.80 51.96
CA ASP A 186 18.00 -16.50 52.13
C ASP A 186 17.33 -15.40 51.29
N SER A 187 17.43 -14.18 51.79
CA SER A 187 16.91 -12.96 51.20
C SER A 187 17.67 -12.53 49.94
N SER A 188 17.18 -12.89 48.74
CA SER A 188 17.47 -12.13 47.50
C SER A 188 16.61 -12.59 46.32
N ARG A 189 15.37 -12.09 46.18
CA ARG A 189 14.58 -12.33 44.96
C ARG A 189 13.73 -11.12 44.58
N LEU A 190 14.30 -10.24 43.75
CA LEU A 190 13.52 -9.27 42.96
C LEU A 190 13.83 -9.34 41.44
N PHE A 191 14.85 -10.10 41.00
CA PHE A 191 15.24 -10.15 39.58
C PHE A 191 15.64 -11.53 39.03
N THR A 192 15.52 -12.61 39.80
CA THR A 192 16.07 -13.92 39.38
C THR A 192 15.17 -14.77 38.48
N SER A 193 14.03 -14.27 37.99
CA SER A 193 13.16 -15.04 37.08
C SER A 193 13.35 -14.72 35.58
N PHE A 194 14.33 -13.89 35.21
CA PHE A 194 14.62 -13.52 33.81
C PHE A 194 16.05 -13.88 33.39
N THR A 195 16.48 -15.12 33.64
CA THR A 195 17.68 -15.67 33.00
C THR A 195 17.30 -16.72 31.97
N LEU A 196 17.49 -16.38 30.69
CA LEU A 196 17.59 -17.31 29.58
C LEU A 196 18.66 -18.37 29.93
N LYS A 197 18.26 -19.64 30.04
CA LYS A 197 19.22 -20.75 30.09
C LYS A 197 19.35 -21.36 28.71
N GLU A 198 20.56 -21.25 28.16
CA GLU A 198 21.06 -22.05 27.05
C GLU A 198 21.18 -23.53 27.45
N ASN A 199 20.79 -24.39 26.50
CA ASN A 199 21.01 -25.83 26.30
C ASN A 199 21.65 -26.68 27.41
N ASP A 200 20.98 -27.78 27.79
CA ASP A 200 21.63 -29.10 27.73
C ASP A 200 20.64 -30.26 27.58
N SER A 201 21.18 -31.33 27.02
CA SER A 201 20.68 -32.57 26.45
C SER A 201 19.84 -33.51 27.34
N GLY A 202 18.79 -34.08 26.71
CA GLY A 202 18.41 -35.49 26.76
C GLY A 202 17.90 -36.11 28.07
N LYS A 203 16.58 -36.38 28.13
CA LYS A 203 16.01 -37.74 28.36
C LYS A 203 14.49 -37.75 28.33
N ILE A 204 13.98 -38.83 27.74
CA ILE A 204 12.59 -39.24 27.59
C ILE A 204 11.89 -39.37 28.95
N GLN A 205 10.68 -38.82 29.08
CA GLN A 205 9.53 -39.55 29.65
C GLN A 205 8.18 -38.89 29.30
N SER A 206 7.27 -39.75 28.88
CA SER A 206 5.87 -39.52 28.52
C SER A 206 5.03 -38.98 29.69
N GLY A 207 4.25 -37.93 29.43
CA GLY A 207 3.17 -37.46 30.32
C GLY A 207 2.43 -36.27 29.70
N GLN A 208 1.10 -36.28 29.77
CA GLN A 208 0.20 -35.25 29.23
C GLN A 208 0.60 -33.83 29.70
N GLU A 209 0.94 -32.93 28.78
CA GLU A 209 1.16 -31.51 29.10
C GLU A 209 -0.18 -30.77 29.14
N ALA A 210 -0.55 -30.35 30.35
CA ALA A 210 -1.55 -29.32 30.57
C ALA A 210 -0.94 -27.96 30.20
N GLU A 211 -1.58 -27.19 29.31
CA GLU A 211 -1.16 -25.84 28.93
C GLU A 211 -0.89 -24.97 30.17
N GLU A 212 0.35 -24.55 30.37
CA GLU A 212 0.70 -23.54 31.38
C GLU A 212 0.16 -22.17 30.93
N LYS A 213 -0.94 -21.73 31.54
CA LYS A 213 -1.51 -20.40 31.29
C LYS A 213 -0.53 -19.31 31.73
N GLN A 214 -0.08 -18.47 30.78
CA GLN A 214 0.73 -17.28 31.07
C GLN A 214 0.05 -16.35 32.10
N PRO A 215 0.80 -15.67 32.98
CA PRO A 215 0.22 -14.76 33.98
C PRO A 215 -0.51 -13.55 33.35
N ALA A 216 -1.64 -13.14 33.94
CA ALA A 216 -2.49 -12.06 33.41
C ALA A 216 -1.75 -10.72 33.21
N LEU A 217 -0.77 -10.42 34.08
CA LEU A 217 0.03 -9.20 33.97
C LEU A 217 0.95 -9.20 32.74
N GLN A 218 1.53 -10.36 32.42
CA GLN A 218 2.40 -10.50 31.26
C GLN A 218 1.58 -10.36 29.96
N GLN A 219 0.40 -10.97 29.92
CA GLN A 219 -0.55 -10.84 28.81
C GLN A 219 -0.90 -9.36 28.55
N LEU A 220 -1.18 -8.58 29.60
CA LEU A 220 -1.51 -7.16 29.43
C LEU A 220 -0.30 -6.33 28.95
N CYS A 221 0.91 -6.59 29.44
CA CYS A 221 2.12 -5.91 28.98
C CYS A 221 2.37 -6.17 27.49
N GLN A 222 2.24 -7.44 27.07
CA GLN A 222 2.40 -7.83 25.68
C GLN A 222 1.31 -7.24 24.79
N HIS A 223 0.05 -7.27 25.23
CA HIS A 223 -1.04 -6.62 24.51
C HIS A 223 -0.82 -5.12 24.30
N VAL A 224 -0.26 -4.40 25.28
CA VAL A 224 0.01 -2.97 25.13
C VAL A 224 1.04 -2.68 24.02
N GLN A 225 2.13 -3.43 23.93
CA GLN A 225 3.21 -3.16 22.97
C GLN A 225 3.09 -3.96 21.67
N TYR A 226 2.88 -5.27 21.74
CA TYR A 226 2.85 -6.15 20.57
C TYR A 226 1.53 -6.12 19.82
N GLU A 227 0.43 -5.70 20.45
CA GLU A 227 -0.87 -5.59 19.77
C GLU A 227 -1.30 -4.13 19.59
N LEU A 228 -1.57 -3.41 20.68
CA LEU A 228 -2.11 -2.06 20.60
C LEU A 228 -1.11 -1.05 20.05
N LEU A 229 0.15 -1.04 20.50
CA LEU A 229 1.14 -0.12 19.95
C LEU A 229 1.47 -0.45 18.49
N GLN A 230 1.60 -1.73 18.14
CA GLN A 230 1.80 -2.16 16.75
C GLN A 230 0.64 -1.71 15.85
N GLU A 231 -0.61 -1.79 16.33
CA GLU A 231 -1.79 -1.30 15.60
C GLU A 231 -1.81 0.23 15.44
N LYS A 232 -1.44 0.98 16.49
CA LYS A 232 -1.57 2.45 16.50
C LYS A 232 -0.36 3.21 15.95
N ASP A 233 0.87 2.70 16.11
CA ASP A 233 2.12 3.26 15.56
C ASP A 233 3.15 2.13 15.28
N PRO A 234 3.08 1.50 14.09
CA PRO A 234 3.99 0.42 13.70
C PRO A 234 5.46 0.84 13.67
N GLN A 235 5.76 2.12 13.42
CA GLN A 235 7.13 2.61 13.33
C GLN A 235 7.79 2.66 14.72
N LEU A 236 7.07 3.17 15.72
CA LEU A 236 7.54 3.14 17.11
C LEU A 236 7.64 1.70 17.63
N PHE A 237 6.69 0.83 17.25
CA PHE A 237 6.73 -0.59 17.58
C PHE A 237 8.01 -1.27 17.09
N TYR A 238 8.30 -1.21 15.77
CA TYR A 238 9.50 -1.83 15.21
C TYR A 238 10.78 -1.20 15.75
N HIS A 239 10.76 0.09 16.11
CA HIS A 239 11.89 0.73 16.78
C HIS A 239 12.18 0.13 18.16
N LEU A 240 11.17 -0.01 19.02
CA LEU A 240 11.34 -0.64 20.34
C LEU A 240 11.71 -2.12 20.23
N GLN A 241 11.18 -2.82 19.22
CA GLN A 241 11.52 -4.22 18.94
C GLN A 241 12.97 -4.39 18.46
N ASN A 242 13.44 -3.53 17.55
CA ASN A 242 14.83 -3.54 17.07
C ASN A 242 15.84 -3.20 18.17
N LEU A 243 15.42 -2.42 19.16
CA LEU A 243 16.22 -2.11 20.35
C LEU A 243 16.09 -3.20 21.43
N GLU A 244 15.36 -4.30 21.18
CA GLU A 244 15.12 -5.38 22.15
C GLU A 244 14.50 -4.90 23.48
N ILE A 245 13.69 -3.83 23.44
CA ILE A 245 13.01 -3.31 24.62
C ILE A 245 11.72 -4.10 24.86
N VAL A 246 11.78 -4.97 25.85
CA VAL A 246 10.68 -5.86 26.26
C VAL A 246 9.65 -5.07 27.10
N PRO A 247 8.32 -5.16 26.83
CA PRO A 247 7.31 -4.34 27.49
C PRO A 247 7.28 -4.51 29.01
N GLU A 248 7.59 -5.70 29.49
CA GLU A 248 7.69 -6.03 30.92
C GLU A 248 8.67 -5.10 31.65
N THR A 249 9.68 -4.56 30.97
CA THR A 249 10.70 -3.68 31.57
C THR A 249 10.11 -2.38 32.12
N TYR A 250 9.01 -1.88 31.54
CA TYR A 250 8.39 -0.60 31.93
C TYR A 250 6.89 -0.69 32.23
N CYS A 251 6.12 -1.51 31.49
CA CYS A 251 4.67 -1.64 31.67
C CYS A 251 4.29 -2.27 33.02
N LEU A 252 5.11 -3.17 33.58
CA LEU A 252 4.84 -3.82 34.86
C LEU A 252 4.58 -2.79 35.98
N ARG A 253 5.44 -1.77 36.05
CA ARG A 253 5.34 -0.70 37.04
C ARG A 253 4.10 0.16 36.82
N TRP A 254 3.80 0.51 35.57
CA TRP A 254 2.65 1.35 35.21
C TRP A 254 1.32 0.68 35.56
N ILE A 255 1.18 -0.61 35.25
CA ILE A 255 -0.05 -1.38 35.47
C ILE A 255 -0.27 -1.68 36.94
N ARG A 256 0.73 -2.26 37.65
CA ARG A 256 0.56 -2.69 39.05
C ARG A 256 0.31 -1.52 40.00
N LEU A 257 0.93 -0.38 39.73
CA LEU A 257 0.82 0.82 40.56
C LEU A 257 -0.20 1.82 40.00
N LEU A 258 -0.91 1.51 38.92
CA LEU A 258 -1.83 2.42 38.23
C LEU A 258 -1.23 3.82 38.02
N PHE A 259 0.02 3.87 37.54
CA PHE A 259 0.82 5.08 37.30
C PHE A 259 1.20 5.91 38.56
N ALA A 260 1.08 5.38 39.78
CA ALA A 260 1.36 6.13 41.01
C ALA A 260 2.77 6.71 41.14
N ARG A 261 3.76 6.16 40.42
CA ARG A 261 5.14 6.66 40.39
C ARG A 261 5.47 7.55 39.17
N GLU A 262 4.53 7.66 38.23
CA GLU A 262 4.73 8.37 36.95
C GLU A 262 4.16 9.80 36.95
N TYR A 263 3.18 10.08 37.83
CA TYR A 263 2.51 11.36 37.94
C TYR A 263 2.40 11.80 39.40
N ALA A 264 2.34 13.11 39.64
CA ALA A 264 2.03 13.66 40.96
C ALA A 264 0.61 13.25 41.41
N LEU A 265 0.40 13.06 42.72
CA LEU A 265 -0.88 12.60 43.26
C LEU A 265 -2.08 13.45 42.84
N LYS A 266 -1.93 14.79 42.79
CA LYS A 266 -3.00 15.71 42.35
C LYS A 266 -3.44 15.45 40.90
N GLU A 267 -2.51 15.10 40.03
CA GLU A 267 -2.77 14.77 38.62
C GLU A 267 -3.32 13.35 38.47
N LEU A 268 -2.78 12.43 39.25
CA LEU A 268 -3.17 11.01 39.26
C LEU A 268 -4.65 10.81 39.62
N LEU A 269 -5.20 11.63 40.52
CA LEU A 269 -6.63 11.60 40.86
C LEU A 269 -7.53 11.75 39.62
N TRP A 270 -7.13 12.53 38.61
CA TRP A 270 -7.90 12.69 37.37
C TRP A 270 -7.86 11.42 36.50
N ILE A 271 -6.69 10.77 36.42
CA ILE A 271 -6.52 9.50 35.72
C ILE A 271 -7.40 8.43 36.41
N TRP A 272 -7.36 8.35 37.73
CA TRP A 272 -8.15 7.40 38.51
C TRP A 272 -9.66 7.69 38.45
N ASP A 273 -10.08 8.96 38.49
CA ASP A 273 -11.46 9.36 38.20
C ASP A 273 -11.95 8.77 36.87
N ALA A 274 -11.16 8.89 35.81
CA ALA A 274 -11.59 8.41 34.49
C ALA A 274 -11.65 6.89 34.39
N MET A 275 -10.80 6.15 35.11
CA MET A 275 -10.85 4.70 35.17
C MET A 275 -12.01 4.20 36.05
N ILE A 276 -12.22 4.81 37.22
CA ILE A 276 -13.21 4.38 38.20
C ILE A 276 -14.64 4.77 37.79
N LEU A 277 -14.80 5.93 37.14
CA LEU A 277 -16.11 6.43 36.69
C LEU A 277 -16.51 5.91 35.29
N ASP A 278 -15.66 5.12 34.65
CA ASP A 278 -15.94 4.49 33.36
C ASP A 278 -17.14 3.54 33.46
N THR A 279 -18.17 3.79 32.66
CA THR A 279 -19.38 2.95 32.60
C THR A 279 -19.14 1.58 31.97
N GLY A 280 -18.01 1.41 31.28
CA GLY A 280 -17.59 0.15 30.68
C GLY A 280 -16.98 -0.86 31.65
N ARG A 281 -16.70 -0.49 32.91
CA ARG A 281 -16.11 -1.42 33.88
C ARG A 281 -17.14 -2.41 34.43
N ALA A 282 -16.67 -3.57 34.90
CA ALA A 282 -17.50 -4.53 35.61
C ALA A 282 -18.08 -3.93 36.91
N THR A 283 -19.33 -4.28 37.19
CA THR A 283 -20.01 -3.86 38.43
C THR A 283 -19.59 -4.76 39.58
N ILE A 284 -19.41 -4.19 40.77
CA ILE A 284 -19.05 -4.93 41.99
C ILE A 284 -20.34 -5.25 42.75
N LYS A 285 -20.47 -6.48 43.22
CA LYS A 285 -21.49 -6.88 44.18
C LYS A 285 -20.85 -7.04 45.55
N PHE A 286 -21.23 -6.16 46.47
CA PHE A 286 -20.85 -6.26 47.88
C PHE A 286 -21.77 -7.24 48.61
N PRO A 287 -21.27 -7.96 49.62
CA PRO A 287 -22.08 -8.87 50.42
C PRO A 287 -23.16 -8.10 51.19
N ALA A 288 -24.36 -8.67 51.28
CA ALA A 288 -25.42 -8.11 52.10
C ALA A 288 -25.13 -8.48 53.56
N ILE A 289 -24.90 -7.48 54.42
CA ILE A 289 -24.60 -7.70 55.83
C ILE A 289 -25.90 -7.50 56.60
N ASN A 290 -26.36 -8.54 57.29
CA ASN A 290 -27.54 -8.42 58.14
C ASN A 290 -27.11 -7.94 59.53
N MET A 291 -27.52 -6.72 59.90
CA MET A 291 -27.05 -6.05 61.11
C MET A 291 -27.52 -6.72 62.42
N THR A 292 -28.45 -7.69 62.34
CA THR A 292 -29.10 -8.33 63.50
C THR A 292 -28.43 -9.63 63.96
N ASP A 293 -27.63 -10.30 63.13
CA ASP A 293 -27.02 -11.60 63.46
C ASP A 293 -25.54 -11.49 63.85
N LYS A 294 -25.15 -12.25 64.87
CA LYS A 294 -23.82 -12.25 65.50
C LYS A 294 -22.87 -13.31 64.94
N SER A 295 -23.09 -13.83 63.73
CA SER A 295 -22.24 -14.90 63.18
C SER A 295 -21.02 -14.33 62.43
N ASP A 296 -19.80 -14.69 62.86
CA ASP A 296 -18.54 -14.20 62.28
C ASP A 296 -18.35 -14.61 60.80
N SER A 297 -19.08 -15.62 60.33
CA SER A 297 -18.96 -16.14 58.96
C SER A 297 -19.45 -15.17 57.88
N GLU A 298 -20.40 -14.29 58.20
CA GLU A 298 -20.90 -13.29 57.24
C GLU A 298 -19.92 -12.13 57.04
N LEU A 299 -19.07 -11.83 58.04
CA LEU A 299 -18.08 -10.76 57.98
C LEU A 299 -16.94 -11.07 57.00
N LEU A 300 -16.61 -12.36 56.84
CA LEU A 300 -15.52 -12.86 55.98
C LEU A 300 -15.90 -12.96 54.50
N GLN A 301 -17.17 -12.75 54.14
CA GLN A 301 -17.59 -12.77 52.74
C GLN A 301 -16.92 -11.65 51.95
N GLN A 302 -16.35 -11.98 50.79
CA GLN A 302 -15.62 -11.04 49.94
C GLN A 302 -16.51 -10.47 48.83
N PRO A 303 -16.32 -9.20 48.44
CA PRO A 303 -17.00 -8.65 47.28
C PRO A 303 -16.54 -9.34 45.99
N MET A 304 -17.42 -9.40 44.98
CA MET A 304 -17.14 -10.08 43.72
C MET A 304 -17.48 -9.21 42.51
N LEU A 305 -16.72 -9.37 41.42
CA LEU A 305 -17.03 -8.76 40.13
C LEU A 305 -18.17 -9.53 39.45
N VAL A 306 -19.19 -8.82 38.98
CA VAL A 306 -20.33 -9.41 38.25
C VAL A 306 -19.99 -9.44 36.77
N SER A 307 -19.82 -10.63 36.19
CA SER A 307 -19.57 -10.79 34.74
C SER A 307 -20.84 -10.58 33.92
N ARG A 308 -20.79 -9.71 32.91
CA ARG A 308 -21.86 -9.62 31.89
C ARG A 308 -21.68 -10.77 30.89
N SER A 309 -22.78 -11.39 30.48
CA SER A 309 -22.81 -12.69 29.79
C SER A 309 -22.15 -12.75 28.40
N ASP A 310 -21.69 -11.64 27.82
CA ASP A 310 -21.07 -11.60 26.48
C ASP A 310 -19.63 -11.03 26.43
N ASP A 311 -19.05 -10.57 27.54
CA ASP A 311 -17.68 -9.98 27.56
C ASP A 311 -16.80 -10.71 28.57
N THR A 312 -16.16 -11.79 28.13
CA THR A 312 -15.25 -12.61 28.97
C THR A 312 -13.77 -12.36 28.71
N VAL A 313 -13.38 -11.29 28.01
CA VAL A 313 -12.02 -11.24 27.42
C VAL A 313 -10.98 -10.47 28.24
N TRP A 314 -11.33 -9.46 29.06
CA TRP A 314 -10.32 -8.55 29.66
C TRP A 314 -10.34 -8.44 31.18
N THR A 315 -9.17 -8.57 31.81
CA THR A 315 -8.93 -8.41 33.25
C THR A 315 -8.48 -6.97 33.57
N GLY A 316 -9.06 -6.35 34.61
CA GLY A 316 -8.69 -5.00 35.08
C GLY A 316 -9.59 -3.85 34.60
N PHE A 317 -9.10 -2.60 34.72
CA PHE A 317 -9.83 -1.40 34.27
C PHE A 317 -9.79 -1.26 32.74
N PRO A 318 -10.94 -1.10 32.04
CA PRO A 318 -10.98 -1.07 30.57
C PRO A 318 -10.11 0.03 29.93
N LEU A 319 -10.05 1.22 30.56
CA LEU A 319 -9.32 2.36 30.03
C LEU A 319 -7.79 2.26 30.25
N LEU A 320 -7.32 1.38 31.16
CA LEU A 320 -5.92 1.31 31.58
C LEU A 320 -4.95 1.01 30.42
N ARG A 321 -5.30 0.06 29.55
CA ARG A 321 -4.48 -0.32 28.38
C ARG A 321 -4.30 0.83 27.38
N TYR A 322 -5.35 1.62 27.17
CA TYR A 322 -5.31 2.77 26.27
C TYR A 322 -4.52 3.94 26.87
N ILE A 323 -4.54 4.10 28.20
CA ILE A 323 -3.68 5.07 28.89
C ILE A 323 -2.20 4.70 28.72
N CYS A 324 -1.85 3.41 28.79
CA CYS A 324 -0.48 2.94 28.54
C CYS A 324 -0.01 3.27 27.11
N VAL A 325 -0.83 2.99 26.10
CA VAL A 325 -0.51 3.26 24.69
C VAL A 325 -0.47 4.77 24.42
N ALA A 326 -1.42 5.54 24.96
CA ALA A 326 -1.43 6.99 24.84
C ALA A 326 -0.12 7.60 25.38
N ARG A 327 0.40 7.10 26.50
CA ARG A 327 1.69 7.55 27.06
C ARG A 327 2.86 7.24 26.11
N LEU A 328 2.90 6.05 25.51
CA LEU A 328 3.94 5.67 24.54
C LEU A 328 3.91 6.56 23.28
N LEU A 329 2.72 6.84 22.76
CA LEU A 329 2.53 7.67 21.57
C LEU A 329 2.90 9.14 21.81
N LEU A 330 2.61 9.67 23.00
CA LEU A 330 3.05 11.02 23.40
C LEU A 330 4.58 11.13 23.48
N LEU A 331 5.29 10.04 23.78
CA LEU A 331 6.75 9.97 23.79
C LEU A 331 7.36 9.56 22.44
N SER A 332 6.54 9.30 21.41
CA SER A 332 6.98 8.63 20.18
C SER A 332 8.10 9.32 19.41
N SER A 333 8.08 10.66 19.36
CA SER A 333 9.12 11.44 18.68
C SER A 333 10.48 11.35 19.40
N GLN A 334 10.47 11.35 20.74
CA GLN A 334 11.67 11.24 21.56
C GLN A 334 12.21 9.80 21.54
N LEU A 335 11.33 8.80 21.64
CA LEU A 335 11.72 7.39 21.63
C LEU A 335 12.37 6.98 20.29
N ARG A 336 11.84 7.42 19.14
CA ARG A 336 12.41 7.09 17.81
C ARG A 336 13.80 7.69 17.55
N GLN A 337 14.19 8.71 18.29
CA GLN A 337 15.50 9.35 18.16
C GLN A 337 16.52 8.84 19.19
N SER A 338 16.05 8.06 20.17
CA SER A 338 16.84 7.57 21.29
C SER A 338 17.35 6.15 21.03
N ASP A 339 18.52 5.82 21.59
CA ASP A 339 19.03 4.46 21.62
C ASP A 339 18.34 3.62 22.71
N ASN A 340 18.77 2.36 22.90
CA ASN A 340 18.18 1.47 23.91
C ASN A 340 18.23 2.07 25.33
N THR A 341 19.36 2.65 25.73
CA THR A 341 19.58 3.13 27.09
C THR A 341 18.74 4.38 27.37
N ASP A 342 18.67 5.30 26.40
CA ASP A 342 17.89 6.52 26.52
C ASP A 342 16.39 6.25 26.41
N CYS A 343 15.94 5.29 25.60
CA CYS A 343 14.56 4.82 25.59
C CYS A 343 14.15 4.28 26.97
N LEU A 344 14.97 3.43 27.61
CA LEU A 344 14.68 2.91 28.94
C LEU A 344 14.67 4.02 30.00
N ARG A 345 15.57 5.00 29.93
CA ARG A 345 15.52 6.18 30.81
C ARG A 345 14.22 6.94 30.67
N LEU A 346 13.76 7.18 29.43
CA LEU A 346 12.52 7.92 29.17
C LEU A 346 11.29 7.17 29.67
N LEU A 347 11.21 5.86 29.43
CA LEU A 347 10.09 5.02 29.85
C LEU A 347 10.04 4.80 31.38
N MET A 348 11.21 4.73 32.02
CA MET A 348 11.34 4.50 33.47
C MET A 348 11.50 5.79 34.29
N ARG A 349 11.42 6.97 33.66
CA ARG A 349 11.53 8.27 34.34
C ARG A 349 10.43 8.44 35.38
N ALA A 350 10.78 8.39 36.65
CA ALA A 350 9.88 8.81 37.72
C ALA A 350 9.58 10.30 37.57
N TYR A 351 8.41 10.75 38.04
CA TYR A 351 8.12 12.19 38.12
C TYR A 351 9.30 12.88 38.83
N GLN A 352 9.77 14.02 38.32
CA GLN A 352 10.77 14.85 38.96
C GLN A 352 10.30 16.29 38.80
N LYS A 353 10.23 17.03 39.91
CA LYS A 353 9.85 18.44 39.89
C LYS A 353 11.08 19.22 39.38
N ASP A 354 11.19 19.39 38.06
CA ASP A 354 12.29 20.15 37.47
C ASP A 354 12.20 21.61 37.93
N GLU A 355 13.05 22.03 38.87
CA GLU A 355 13.14 23.40 39.39
C GLU A 355 13.82 24.40 38.42
N ARG A 356 14.08 24.00 37.17
CA ARG A 356 14.75 24.85 36.19
C ARG A 356 13.80 25.29 35.07
N ASP A 357 13.56 26.60 35.07
CA ASP A 357 13.13 27.45 33.96
C ASP A 357 11.63 27.44 33.57
N GLY A 358 10.87 28.33 34.22
CA GLY A 358 10.22 29.45 33.51
C GLY A 358 9.07 29.20 32.51
N ILE A 359 8.59 27.98 32.29
CA ILE A 359 7.43 27.71 31.41
C ILE A 359 6.27 27.13 32.24
N ALA A 360 5.72 27.96 33.12
CA ALA A 360 4.73 27.54 34.13
C ALA A 360 3.28 27.36 33.61
N LEU A 361 3.01 27.52 32.30
CA LEU A 361 1.64 27.42 31.75
C LEU A 361 1.34 26.11 30.98
N GLU A 362 2.34 25.31 30.61
CA GLU A 362 2.13 24.09 29.79
C GLU A 362 1.94 22.80 30.61
N GLN A 363 2.40 22.76 31.87
CA GLN A 363 2.39 21.54 32.67
C GLN A 363 0.98 21.13 33.18
N GLN A 364 0.02 22.07 33.33
CA GLN A 364 -1.32 21.75 33.86
C GLN A 364 -2.24 20.95 32.90
N ASN A 365 -1.86 20.76 31.64
CA ASN A 365 -2.70 20.09 30.64
C ASN A 365 -2.26 18.66 30.26
N HIS A 366 -1.19 18.12 30.87
CA HIS A 366 -0.64 16.81 30.47
C HIS A 366 -1.57 15.61 30.78
N PRO A 367 -2.25 15.53 31.95
CA PRO A 367 -3.14 14.42 32.25
C PRO A 367 -4.42 14.50 31.42
N LYS A 368 -5.05 15.67 31.31
CA LYS A 368 -6.30 15.82 30.51
C LYS A 368 -6.10 15.43 29.05
N LYS A 369 -5.00 15.86 28.42
CA LYS A 369 -4.64 15.46 27.05
C LYS A 369 -4.40 13.95 26.94
N LEU A 370 -3.71 13.35 27.92
CA LEU A 370 -3.51 11.90 27.97
C LEU A 370 -4.86 11.15 28.05
N LEU A 371 -5.78 11.60 28.89
CA LEU A 371 -7.10 10.99 29.06
C LEU A 371 -7.99 11.15 27.82
N GLU A 372 -8.01 12.35 27.24
CA GLU A 372 -8.71 12.65 26.00
C GLU A 372 -8.17 11.75 24.88
N PHE A 373 -6.85 11.66 24.76
CA PHE A 373 -6.22 10.80 23.78
C PHE A 373 -6.49 9.30 24.05
N ALA A 374 -6.46 8.85 25.29
CA ALA A 374 -6.80 7.48 25.65
C ALA A 374 -8.28 7.14 25.37
N ARG A 375 -9.21 8.10 25.55
CA ARG A 375 -10.62 7.94 25.17
C ARG A 375 -10.81 7.89 23.67
N ILE A 376 -10.09 8.72 22.91
CA ILE A 376 -10.06 8.68 21.44
C ILE A 376 -9.48 7.35 20.94
N LEU A 377 -8.43 6.83 21.59
CA LEU A 377 -7.84 5.53 21.25
C LEU A 377 -8.79 4.36 21.54
N ARG A 378 -9.68 4.51 22.53
CA ARG A 378 -10.72 3.54 22.86
C ARG A 378 -11.94 3.65 21.94
N ASP A 379 -12.38 4.86 21.66
CA ASP A 379 -13.55 5.20 20.83
C ASP A 379 -13.32 6.59 20.19
N PRO A 380 -12.90 6.63 18.91
CA PRO A 380 -12.56 7.86 18.20
C PRO A 380 -13.75 8.80 17.94
N MET A 381 -14.99 8.39 18.23
CA MET A 381 -16.21 9.15 17.94
C MET A 381 -16.68 10.05 19.11
N ILE A 382 -15.98 10.03 20.24
CA ILE A 382 -16.42 10.71 21.48
C ILE A 382 -16.34 12.24 21.43
N GLU A 383 -15.53 12.84 20.54
CA GLU A 383 -15.32 14.31 20.53
C GLU A 383 -16.50 15.13 19.99
N GLU A 384 -17.46 14.55 19.26
CA GLU A 384 -18.63 15.31 18.76
C GLU A 384 -19.75 15.52 19.78
N LEU A 385 -19.63 15.00 21.01
CA LEU A 385 -20.70 15.04 22.02
C LEU A 385 -20.61 16.20 23.03
N GLN A 386 -19.49 16.93 23.13
CA GLN A 386 -19.33 17.95 24.17
C GLN A 386 -18.67 19.25 23.69
N GLN A 387 -19.23 19.89 22.67
CA GLN A 387 -19.30 21.36 22.64
C GLN A 387 -20.49 21.82 21.79
N SER A 388 -21.43 22.44 22.49
CA SER A 388 -22.78 22.86 22.09
C SER A 388 -22.86 23.84 20.91
N LYS A 389 -23.59 23.47 19.84
CA LYS A 389 -24.55 24.28 19.01
C LYS A 389 -24.70 23.80 17.56
N ILE A 390 -24.93 22.50 17.30
CA ILE A 390 -25.36 22.03 15.97
C ILE A 390 -26.63 21.16 16.11
N ARG A 391 -27.65 21.50 15.30
CA ARG A 391 -28.94 20.81 15.23
C ARG A 391 -28.82 19.58 14.33
N VAL A 392 -29.18 18.41 14.84
CA VAL A 392 -29.34 17.19 14.06
C VAL A 392 -30.62 17.29 13.22
N VAL A 393 -30.51 17.12 11.90
CA VAL A 393 -31.66 17.03 10.97
C VAL A 393 -31.91 15.55 10.65
N PRO A 394 -33.12 15.02 10.84
CA PRO A 394 -33.44 13.63 10.52
C PRO A 394 -33.72 13.48 9.01
N PHE A 395 -33.13 12.46 8.38
CA PHE A 395 -33.38 12.11 6.98
C PHE A 395 -34.63 11.22 6.86
N ARG A 396 -35.44 11.46 5.82
CA ARG A 396 -36.61 10.63 5.48
C ARG A 396 -36.28 9.62 4.37
N GLU A 397 -37.08 8.54 4.36
CA GLU A 397 -37.04 7.43 3.41
C GLU A 397 -37.03 7.92 1.96
N GLY A 398 -36.07 7.46 1.16
CA GLY A 398 -35.82 7.94 -0.21
C GLY A 398 -34.57 8.82 -0.39
N SER A 399 -33.90 9.19 0.69
CA SER A 399 -32.52 9.72 0.65
C SER A 399 -31.55 8.53 0.54
N LEU A 400 -30.57 8.57 -0.38
CA LEU A 400 -29.69 7.44 -0.70
C LEU A 400 -28.81 7.04 0.49
N GLY A 401 -29.36 6.22 1.39
CA GLY A 401 -28.69 5.59 2.52
C GLY A 401 -28.43 4.12 2.20
N ILE A 402 -27.19 3.69 2.35
CA ILE A 402 -26.86 2.27 2.34
C ILE A 402 -27.22 1.71 3.72
N ILE A 403 -28.20 0.80 3.76
CA ILE A 403 -28.55 -0.01 4.93
C ILE A 403 -27.77 -1.32 4.84
N LEU A 404 -27.01 -1.69 5.88
CA LEU A 404 -26.59 -3.07 6.11
C LEU A 404 -27.59 -3.71 7.07
N THR A 405 -28.51 -4.52 6.53
CA THR A 405 -29.33 -5.40 7.35
C THR A 405 -28.48 -6.59 7.82
N ALA A 406 -28.63 -6.93 9.10
CA ALA A 406 -28.00 -8.05 9.83
C ALA A 406 -26.51 -7.91 10.21
N ALA A 407 -26.21 -7.16 11.28
CA ALA A 407 -25.11 -7.42 12.20
C ALA A 407 -25.35 -6.66 13.52
N GLY A 408 -25.09 -7.26 14.68
CA GLY A 408 -25.17 -6.62 16.00
C GLY A 408 -24.05 -5.59 16.23
N ALA A 409 -24.22 -4.74 17.24
CA ALA A 409 -23.43 -3.53 17.46
C ALA A 409 -22.04 -3.75 18.13
N PRO A 410 -21.07 -2.81 17.95
CA PRO A 410 -21.11 -1.60 17.13
C PRO A 410 -19.97 -1.51 16.06
N PHE A 411 -20.33 -1.82 14.81
CA PHE A 411 -20.15 -1.05 13.56
C PHE A 411 -18.93 -0.15 13.22
N GLU A 412 -17.71 -0.32 13.74
CA GLU A 412 -16.61 0.65 13.49
C GLU A 412 -15.92 0.66 12.10
N ASN A 413 -16.27 -0.19 11.13
CA ASN A 413 -15.52 -0.29 9.86
C ASN A 413 -16.35 -0.01 8.60
N ARG A 414 -17.08 1.11 8.49
CA ARG A 414 -17.96 1.37 7.31
C ARG A 414 -17.98 2.84 6.83
N LEU A 415 -17.97 3.00 5.51
CA LEU A 415 -17.89 4.24 4.71
C LEU A 415 -18.92 5.33 5.08
N ALA A 416 -18.45 6.58 5.26
CA ALA A 416 -19.28 7.77 5.36
C ALA A 416 -18.97 8.81 4.25
N VAL A 417 -19.98 9.53 3.78
CA VAL A 417 -19.86 10.65 2.83
C VAL A 417 -19.22 11.85 3.55
N LYS A 418 -18.15 12.42 2.99
CA LYS A 418 -17.33 13.51 3.54
C LYS A 418 -18.03 14.88 3.48
N SER A 419 -18.74 15.21 2.40
CA SER A 419 -19.54 16.44 2.27
C SER A 419 -20.44 16.40 1.02
N PHE A 420 -21.48 17.24 0.97
CA PHE A 420 -22.39 17.37 -0.17
C PHE A 420 -22.35 18.80 -0.73
N VAL A 421 -22.01 18.98 -2.01
CA VAL A 421 -21.99 20.29 -2.67
C VAL A 421 -23.30 20.45 -3.45
N ARG A 422 -24.12 21.44 -3.09
CA ARG A 422 -25.35 21.78 -3.82
C ARG A 422 -25.00 22.37 -5.19
N ASP A 423 -25.63 21.86 -6.24
CA ASP A 423 -25.56 22.46 -7.57
C ASP A 423 -26.47 23.69 -7.60
N THR A 424 -25.89 24.89 -7.70
CA THR A 424 -26.61 26.17 -7.70
C THR A 424 -27.44 26.40 -8.95
N THR A 425 -27.32 25.54 -9.97
CA THR A 425 -28.05 25.66 -11.25
C THR A 425 -29.40 24.94 -11.27
N THR A 426 -29.72 24.15 -10.25
CA THR A 426 -30.98 23.40 -10.15
C THR A 426 -31.79 23.83 -8.93
N SER A 427 -33.08 24.12 -9.11
CA SER A 427 -33.97 24.61 -8.04
C SER A 427 -34.32 23.57 -6.97
N ASP A 428 -33.99 22.30 -7.22
CA ASP A 428 -34.53 21.16 -6.46
C ASP A 428 -33.52 20.58 -5.45
N GLY A 429 -32.38 21.26 -5.24
CA GLY A 429 -31.43 20.92 -4.18
C GLY A 429 -30.60 19.65 -4.42
N VAL A 430 -30.46 19.22 -5.67
CA VAL A 430 -29.57 18.12 -6.07
C VAL A 430 -28.10 18.59 -5.95
N GLY A 431 -27.22 17.70 -5.48
CA GLY A 431 -25.81 17.99 -5.27
C GLY A 431 -24.95 16.72 -5.29
N GLN A 432 -23.63 16.90 -5.27
CA GLN A 432 -22.65 15.82 -5.35
C GLN A 432 -22.03 15.51 -3.98
N ALA A 433 -21.91 14.22 -3.66
CA ALA A 433 -21.28 13.70 -2.44
C ALA A 433 -19.76 13.45 -2.64
N GLU A 434 -18.91 13.98 -1.75
CA GLU A 434 -17.49 13.61 -1.65
C GLU A 434 -17.29 12.37 -0.75
N ALA A 435 -16.39 11.45 -1.12
CA ALA A 435 -16.10 10.23 -0.36
C ALA A 435 -15.06 10.46 0.76
N SER A 436 -15.26 9.89 1.95
CA SER A 436 -14.23 9.85 3.00
C SER A 436 -13.17 8.80 2.63
N GLY A 437 -11.91 9.23 2.57
CA GLY A 437 -10.77 8.34 2.42
C GLY A 437 -10.27 7.93 3.80
N LYS A 438 -10.34 6.64 4.14
CA LYS A 438 -9.31 5.91 4.90
C LYS A 438 -9.62 4.41 4.96
N VAL A 439 -8.59 3.61 4.68
CA VAL A 439 -8.47 2.15 4.73
C VAL A 439 -7.18 1.85 5.48
N ARG A 440 -7.17 0.87 6.37
CA ARG A 440 -5.99 0.56 7.20
C ARG A 440 -5.27 -0.69 6.65
N LEU A 441 -3.94 -0.73 6.78
CA LEU A 441 -3.14 -1.94 6.52
C LEU A 441 -3.60 -3.07 7.47
N GLY A 442 -3.70 -4.31 6.98
CA GLY A 442 -4.11 -5.50 7.76
C GLY A 442 -5.60 -5.87 7.66
N TYR A 443 -6.42 -5.02 7.05
CA TYR A 443 -7.80 -5.35 6.73
C TYR A 443 -7.86 -6.18 5.44
N LEU A 444 -8.28 -7.44 5.56
CA LEU A 444 -8.47 -8.33 4.42
C LEU A 444 -9.75 -7.92 3.68
N LEU A 445 -9.59 -7.12 2.63
CA LEU A 445 -10.70 -6.80 1.74
C LEU A 445 -11.01 -8.06 0.94
N GLN A 446 -12.22 -8.60 1.09
CA GLN A 446 -12.67 -9.59 0.13
C GLN A 446 -13.02 -8.91 -1.19
N SER A 447 -12.50 -9.47 -2.28
CA SER A 447 -12.87 -9.05 -3.61
C SER A 447 -14.37 -9.21 -3.83
N ILE A 448 -14.87 -8.70 -4.96
CA ILE A 448 -16.29 -8.84 -5.29
C ILE A 448 -16.73 -10.32 -5.34
N ASN A 449 -15.79 -11.28 -5.42
CA ASN A 449 -16.02 -12.73 -5.40
C ASN A 449 -15.35 -13.46 -4.21
N GLY A 450 -14.98 -12.76 -3.12
CA GLY A 450 -14.48 -13.40 -1.90
C GLY A 450 -12.97 -13.66 -1.85
N VAL A 451 -12.19 -13.08 -2.77
CA VAL A 451 -10.72 -13.24 -2.79
C VAL A 451 -10.09 -12.33 -1.73
N PRO A 452 -9.27 -12.85 -0.80
CA PRO A 452 -8.46 -12.04 0.11
C PRO A 452 -7.60 -11.03 -0.64
N ILE A 453 -7.67 -9.77 -0.25
CA ILE A 453 -6.74 -8.74 -0.74
C ILE A 453 -6.04 -8.13 0.45
N GLU A 454 -4.75 -8.38 0.48
CA GLU A 454 -3.86 -7.98 1.55
C GLU A 454 -3.18 -6.65 1.18
N SER A 455 -2.86 -5.84 2.19
CA SER A 455 -2.03 -4.63 2.05
C SER A 455 -2.56 -3.53 1.10
N VAL A 456 -3.89 -3.32 1.06
CA VAL A 456 -4.55 -2.34 0.19
C VAL A 456 -4.52 -0.92 0.78
N THR A 457 -4.17 0.07 -0.04
CA THR A 457 -4.14 1.48 0.33
C THR A 457 -5.53 2.15 0.30
N THR A 458 -5.65 3.32 0.93
CA THR A 458 -6.90 4.11 1.01
C THR A 458 -7.45 4.52 -0.35
N GLU A 459 -6.57 4.86 -1.28
CA GLU A 459 -6.93 5.26 -2.64
C GLU A 459 -7.36 4.05 -3.47
N GLU A 460 -6.80 2.87 -3.23
CA GLU A 460 -7.22 1.63 -3.90
C GLU A 460 -8.64 1.25 -3.51
N VAL A 461 -9.03 1.32 -2.24
CA VAL A 461 -10.44 1.06 -1.86
C VAL A 461 -11.40 2.13 -2.40
N LYS A 462 -10.95 3.38 -2.53
CA LYS A 462 -11.73 4.42 -3.21
C LYS A 462 -11.92 4.14 -4.70
N ARG A 463 -10.91 3.58 -5.37
CA ARG A 463 -11.01 3.07 -6.74
C ARG A 463 -12.00 1.91 -6.83
N TRP A 464 -12.03 1.04 -5.83
CA TRP A 464 -12.94 -0.11 -5.79
C TRP A 464 -14.41 0.25 -5.72
N LEU A 465 -14.76 1.21 -4.87
CA LEU A 465 -16.12 1.72 -4.74
C LEU A 465 -16.63 2.34 -6.05
N GLN A 466 -15.73 2.77 -6.93
CA GLN A 466 -16.07 3.28 -8.27
C GLN A 466 -16.25 2.18 -9.32
N LEU A 467 -15.70 0.98 -9.13
CA LEU A 467 -15.93 -0.19 -10.01
C LEU A 467 -17.40 -0.62 -9.93
N VAL A 468 -17.98 -0.57 -8.73
CA VAL A 468 -19.25 -1.21 -8.43
C VAL A 468 -20.35 -0.15 -8.34
N GLY A 469 -21.05 0.12 -9.46
CA GLY A 469 -22.18 1.05 -9.52
C GLY A 469 -23.44 0.63 -8.73
N ARG A 470 -23.27 0.03 -7.55
CA ARG A 470 -24.28 -0.40 -6.56
C ARG A 470 -23.65 -0.36 -5.16
N PRO A 471 -24.43 -0.31 -4.07
CA PRO A 471 -23.89 -0.43 -2.70
C PRO A 471 -23.00 -1.67 -2.56
N VAL A 472 -21.77 -1.49 -2.09
CA VAL A 472 -20.84 -2.60 -1.78
C VAL A 472 -20.76 -2.75 -0.28
N TYR A 473 -21.05 -3.95 0.18
CA TYR A 473 -20.84 -4.37 1.56
C TYR A 473 -19.42 -4.94 1.66
N ILE A 474 -18.52 -4.18 2.27
CA ILE A 474 -17.13 -4.63 2.50
C ILE A 474 -17.11 -5.37 3.83
N GLY A 475 -16.85 -6.68 3.76
CA GLY A 475 -16.54 -7.52 4.92
C GLY A 475 -15.03 -7.59 5.10
N PHE A 476 -14.58 -7.39 6.33
CA PHE A 476 -13.19 -7.51 6.71
C PHE A 476 -13.03 -8.78 7.54
N CYS A 477 -12.19 -9.70 7.08
CA CYS A 477 -11.93 -10.95 7.81
C CYS A 477 -10.68 -10.75 8.68
N PRO A 478 -10.70 -11.07 9.99
CA PRO A 478 -9.49 -11.20 10.78
C PRO A 478 -8.68 -12.38 10.22
N CYS A 479 -7.41 -12.17 9.88
CA CYS A 479 -6.51 -13.27 9.57
C CYS A 479 -6.24 -14.05 10.85
N ASN A 480 -6.91 -15.19 11.05
CA ASN A 480 -6.53 -16.17 12.06
C ASN A 480 -5.74 -17.29 11.38
N ASN A 481 -4.45 -17.43 11.77
CA ASN A 481 -3.52 -18.59 11.67
C ASN A 481 -3.59 -19.44 10.37
N VAL A 482 -2.56 -19.56 9.53
CA VAL A 482 -1.29 -20.25 9.77
C VAL A 482 -0.38 -19.95 8.56
N TYR A 483 0.87 -19.53 8.79
CA TYR A 483 2.02 -19.93 7.95
C TYR A 483 3.29 -19.74 8.79
N ASP A 484 3.67 -20.84 9.44
CA ASP A 484 4.90 -21.00 10.21
C ASP A 484 6.09 -21.00 9.26
N ALA A 485 6.87 -19.91 9.26
CA ALA A 485 8.11 -19.78 8.51
C ALA A 485 9.30 -20.28 9.37
N ALA A 486 9.31 -21.57 9.68
CA ALA A 486 10.46 -22.23 10.32
C ALA A 486 10.59 -23.70 9.90
N ALA A 487 10.56 -23.98 8.61
CA ALA A 487 11.02 -25.24 8.04
C ALA A 487 11.77 -24.99 6.73
N SER A 488 12.93 -24.32 6.84
CA SER A 488 13.90 -24.19 5.76
C SER A 488 15.30 -24.03 6.33
N LYS A 489 15.83 -25.13 6.88
CA LYS A 489 17.22 -25.60 6.73
C LYS A 489 17.49 -26.68 7.77
N GLU A 490 17.36 -27.92 7.33
CA GLU A 490 18.30 -29.03 7.53
C GLU A 490 17.54 -30.34 7.38
N ILE A 491 17.81 -31.04 6.29
CA ILE A 491 18.06 -32.49 6.18
C ILE A 491 18.29 -32.74 4.69
N GLU A 492 19.56 -32.61 4.31
CA GLU A 492 20.13 -33.53 3.34
C GLU A 492 20.23 -34.92 4.01
N ALA A 493 19.97 -35.96 3.22
CA ALA A 493 20.14 -37.38 3.52
C ALA A 493 19.15 -38.05 4.49
N ALA A 494 18.11 -38.70 3.94
CA ALA A 494 17.97 -40.17 3.95
C ALA A 494 16.66 -40.63 3.27
N LYS A 495 16.71 -41.87 2.77
CA LYS A 495 15.79 -42.59 1.88
C LYS A 495 14.34 -42.81 2.39
N PRO A 496 13.41 -43.19 1.49
CA PRO A 496 11.98 -43.00 1.67
C PRO A 496 11.33 -44.11 2.49
N PHE A 497 10.37 -43.74 3.34
CA PHE A 497 9.39 -44.68 3.87
C PHE A 497 7.98 -44.12 3.70
N VAL A 498 7.12 -45.00 3.19
CA VAL A 498 5.79 -44.79 2.65
C VAL A 498 4.79 -44.44 3.74
N ALA A 499 4.01 -43.36 3.58
CA ALA A 499 2.79 -43.14 4.35
C ALA A 499 1.71 -42.39 3.53
N SER A 500 0.66 -43.16 3.23
CA SER A 500 -0.77 -42.83 3.07
C SER A 500 -1.22 -41.41 2.72
N GLU A 501 -1.93 -41.34 1.59
CA GLU A 501 -2.64 -40.22 1.00
C GLU A 501 -3.72 -39.58 1.89
N SER A 502 -3.66 -38.25 2.01
CA SER A 502 -4.86 -37.39 2.11
C SER A 502 -4.75 -36.29 1.05
N LYS A 503 -5.65 -36.31 0.06
CA LYS A 503 -5.62 -35.40 -1.11
C LYS A 503 -5.92 -33.95 -0.70
N PRO A 504 -5.09 -32.95 -1.08
CA PRO A 504 -5.47 -31.54 -1.00
C PRO A 504 -6.59 -31.21 -1.99
N THR A 505 -7.54 -30.37 -1.59
CA THR A 505 -8.61 -29.84 -2.45
C THR A 505 -8.01 -28.97 -3.56
N SER A 506 -8.51 -29.11 -4.80
CA SER A 506 -7.92 -28.50 -6.00
C SER A 506 -7.86 -26.96 -5.98
N ASP A 507 -8.71 -26.31 -5.19
CA ASP A 507 -8.90 -24.85 -5.20
C ASP A 507 -7.88 -24.10 -4.30
N MET A 508 -7.40 -24.73 -3.22
CA MET A 508 -6.31 -24.17 -2.40
C MET A 508 -4.97 -24.22 -3.16
N ALA A 509 -4.69 -25.34 -3.81
CA ALA A 509 -3.46 -25.53 -4.57
C ALA A 509 -3.31 -24.53 -5.74
N LEU A 510 -4.41 -24.11 -6.37
CA LEU A 510 -4.39 -23.09 -7.43
C LEU A 510 -4.19 -21.67 -6.88
N SER A 511 -4.73 -21.36 -5.70
CA SER A 511 -4.62 -20.04 -5.09
C SER A 511 -3.20 -19.76 -4.57
N GLU A 512 -2.58 -20.74 -3.91
CA GLU A 512 -1.18 -20.66 -3.45
C GLU A 512 -0.19 -20.59 -4.63
N LEU A 513 -0.47 -21.32 -5.73
CA LEU A 513 0.37 -21.28 -6.93
C LEU A 513 0.39 -19.88 -7.56
N VAL A 514 -0.77 -19.23 -7.66
CA VAL A 514 -0.88 -17.92 -8.33
C VAL A 514 -0.29 -16.79 -7.48
N GLN A 515 -0.39 -16.86 -6.15
CA GLN A 515 0.27 -15.90 -5.26
C GLN A 515 1.80 -15.88 -5.45
N SER A 516 2.42 -17.04 -5.73
CA SER A 516 3.86 -17.12 -6.00
C SER A 516 4.32 -16.41 -7.29
N VAL A 517 3.38 -16.01 -8.16
CA VAL A 517 3.66 -15.39 -9.46
C VAL A 517 3.47 -13.87 -9.46
N PHE A 518 2.90 -13.28 -8.39
CA PHE A 518 2.66 -11.85 -8.33
C PHE A 518 3.95 -11.04 -8.21
N LEU A 519 4.00 -9.94 -8.96
CA LEU A 519 5.11 -9.01 -8.92
C LEU A 519 5.10 -8.18 -7.62
N PRO A 520 6.25 -7.63 -7.19
CA PRO A 520 6.29 -6.70 -6.07
C PRO A 520 5.36 -5.49 -6.28
N GLY A 521 4.35 -5.35 -5.41
CA GLY A 521 3.29 -4.35 -5.52
C GLY A 521 2.05 -4.78 -6.33
N GLU A 522 2.04 -5.98 -6.90
CA GLU A 522 0.88 -6.56 -7.58
C GLU A 522 -0.09 -7.16 -6.56
N SER A 523 -1.39 -6.87 -6.73
CA SER A 523 -2.44 -7.36 -5.83
C SER A 523 -3.66 -7.81 -6.62
N CYS A 524 -4.25 -8.95 -6.24
CA CYS A 524 -5.41 -9.53 -6.93
C CYS A 524 -6.70 -8.81 -6.54
N TYR A 525 -7.48 -8.34 -7.51
CA TYR A 525 -8.72 -7.60 -7.34
C TYR A 525 -9.98 -8.42 -7.59
N ALA A 526 -9.90 -9.48 -8.36
CA ALA A 526 -11.02 -10.40 -8.57
C ALA A 526 -10.48 -11.73 -9.09
N ASN A 527 -11.18 -12.81 -8.79
CA ASN A 527 -11.06 -14.02 -9.60
C ASN A 527 -12.43 -14.60 -9.91
N VAL A 528 -12.54 -15.36 -11.00
CA VAL A 528 -13.77 -15.99 -11.45
C VAL A 528 -13.45 -17.33 -12.09
N GLU A 529 -14.29 -18.34 -11.84
CA GLU A 529 -14.26 -19.56 -12.63
C GLU A 529 -14.90 -19.31 -13.99
N THR A 530 -14.14 -19.55 -15.05
CA THR A 530 -14.58 -19.28 -16.41
C THR A 530 -14.02 -20.31 -17.37
N SER A 531 -14.70 -20.46 -18.51
CA SER A 531 -14.19 -21.26 -19.59
C SER A 531 -13.65 -20.36 -20.69
N MET A 532 -12.36 -20.47 -20.96
CA MET A 532 -11.72 -19.75 -22.06
C MET A 532 -11.91 -20.53 -23.36
N GLN A 533 -12.49 -19.89 -24.38
CA GLN A 533 -12.61 -20.48 -25.71
C GLN A 533 -11.25 -20.44 -26.40
N ARG A 534 -10.70 -21.61 -26.68
CA ARG A 534 -9.52 -21.77 -27.52
C ARG A 534 -9.94 -22.08 -28.95
N VAL A 535 -9.48 -21.22 -29.85
CA VAL A 535 -9.73 -21.31 -31.28
C VAL A 535 -8.51 -21.97 -31.92
N MET A 536 -8.73 -23.07 -32.64
CA MET A 536 -7.72 -23.69 -33.50
C MET A 536 -8.19 -23.57 -34.95
N LEU A 537 -7.53 -22.72 -35.72
CA LEU A 537 -7.72 -22.60 -37.16
C LEU A 537 -7.04 -23.78 -37.87
N SER A 538 -7.70 -24.41 -38.83
CA SER A 538 -7.08 -25.39 -39.71
C SER A 538 -6.63 -24.73 -41.02
N ASN A 539 -5.76 -25.43 -41.76
CA ASN A 539 -5.12 -24.91 -42.98
C ASN A 539 -6.11 -24.57 -44.11
N ASP A 540 -7.31 -25.15 -44.08
CA ASP A 540 -8.43 -24.89 -44.99
C ASP A 540 -9.28 -23.67 -44.58
N GLY A 541 -8.95 -23.02 -43.46
CA GLY A 541 -9.69 -21.89 -42.89
C GLY A 541 -10.91 -22.29 -42.06
N SER A 542 -11.17 -23.59 -41.88
CA SER A 542 -12.14 -24.05 -40.89
C SER A 542 -11.56 -23.91 -39.47
N CYS A 543 -12.43 -23.99 -38.45
CA CYS A 543 -12.05 -23.64 -37.08
C CYS A 543 -12.65 -24.65 -36.12
N VAL A 544 -11.79 -25.32 -35.34
CA VAL A 544 -12.19 -26.15 -34.22
C VAL A 544 -12.06 -25.32 -32.95
N THR A 545 -13.19 -25.10 -32.27
CA THR A 545 -13.20 -24.40 -30.99
C THR A 545 -13.45 -25.37 -29.85
N HIS A 546 -12.63 -25.30 -28.81
CA HIS A 546 -12.89 -26.01 -27.55
C HIS A 546 -12.79 -25.04 -26.39
N TYR A 547 -13.49 -25.35 -25.30
CA TYR A 547 -13.45 -24.56 -24.08
C TYR A 547 -12.51 -25.20 -23.08
N ILE A 548 -11.63 -24.40 -22.49
CA ILE A 548 -10.76 -24.80 -21.39
C ILE A 548 -11.32 -24.17 -20.12
N SER A 549 -11.76 -24.98 -19.17
CA SER A 549 -12.20 -24.49 -17.87
C SER A 549 -11.02 -24.15 -16.97
N GLY A 550 -11.08 -22.99 -16.34
CA GLY A 550 -10.01 -22.46 -15.51
C GLY A 550 -10.48 -21.32 -14.63
N LYS A 551 -9.53 -20.71 -13.93
CA LYS A 551 -9.76 -19.56 -13.06
C LYS A 551 -9.06 -18.34 -13.66
N LEU A 552 -9.82 -17.26 -13.85
CA LEU A 552 -9.30 -15.97 -14.30
C LEU A 552 -9.11 -15.08 -13.07
N PHE A 553 -7.90 -14.56 -12.88
CA PHE A 553 -7.55 -13.57 -11.89
C PHE A 553 -7.37 -12.21 -12.58
N ILE A 554 -7.76 -11.14 -11.91
CA ILE A 554 -7.53 -9.76 -12.32
C ILE A 554 -6.78 -9.09 -11.20
N THR A 555 -5.62 -8.50 -11.48
CA THR A 555 -4.82 -7.74 -10.53
C THR A 555 -4.84 -6.24 -10.86
N ASN A 556 -4.23 -5.41 -10.02
CA ASN A 556 -3.93 -4.02 -10.35
C ASN A 556 -2.94 -3.85 -11.54
N TYR A 557 -2.35 -4.93 -12.05
CA TYR A 557 -1.44 -4.92 -13.19
C TYR A 557 -1.96 -5.69 -14.41
N ARG A 558 -2.45 -6.92 -14.25
CA ARG A 558 -2.75 -7.86 -15.35
C ARG A 558 -3.93 -8.77 -15.05
N CYS A 559 -4.49 -9.34 -16.11
CA CYS A 559 -5.35 -10.50 -16.06
C CYS A 559 -4.50 -11.77 -16.22
N LEU A 560 -4.83 -12.84 -15.49
CA LEU A 560 -4.14 -14.14 -15.50
C LEU A 560 -5.18 -15.25 -15.57
N PHE A 561 -5.11 -16.14 -16.55
CA PHE A 561 -5.96 -17.32 -16.64
C PHE A 561 -5.12 -18.58 -16.45
N ALA A 562 -5.55 -19.44 -15.53
CA ALA A 562 -4.93 -20.72 -15.23
C ALA A 562 -5.96 -21.85 -15.32
N ARG A 563 -5.64 -22.92 -16.05
CA ARG A 563 -6.50 -24.11 -16.15
C ARG A 563 -6.64 -24.85 -14.82
N LEU A 564 -7.80 -25.49 -14.61
CA LEU A 564 -8.08 -26.31 -13.43
C LEU A 564 -7.38 -27.69 -13.48
N LEU A 565 -7.12 -28.21 -14.68
CA LEU A 565 -6.60 -29.56 -14.93
C LEU A 565 -5.35 -29.51 -15.82
N GLY A 566 -4.23 -30.06 -15.32
CA GLY A 566 -2.94 -30.08 -16.01
C GLY A 566 -2.02 -28.96 -15.55
N CYS A 567 -0.72 -29.29 -15.44
CA CYS A 567 0.44 -28.53 -14.95
C CYS A 567 0.26 -27.04 -14.59
N LYS A 568 0.93 -26.67 -13.49
CA LYS A 568 1.13 -25.37 -12.81
C LYS A 568 1.54 -24.16 -13.70
N GLU A 569 0.98 -23.98 -14.89
CA GLU A 569 1.37 -22.97 -15.88
C GLU A 569 0.23 -21.99 -16.18
N ILE A 570 0.58 -20.72 -16.41
CA ILE A 570 -0.35 -19.66 -16.82
C ILE A 570 -0.64 -19.83 -18.31
N ASP A 571 -1.91 -20.08 -18.65
CA ASP A 571 -2.38 -20.28 -20.01
C ASP A 571 -2.48 -18.97 -20.80
N TRP A 572 -2.91 -17.90 -20.12
CA TRP A 572 -3.10 -16.60 -20.74
C TRP A 572 -2.88 -15.49 -19.71
N GLN A 573 -2.24 -14.42 -20.14
CA GLN A 573 -2.12 -13.21 -19.35
C GLN A 573 -1.99 -11.97 -20.22
N THR A 574 -2.47 -10.84 -19.72
CA THR A 574 -2.30 -9.53 -20.36
C THR A 574 -2.37 -8.41 -19.32
N PRO A 575 -1.51 -7.36 -19.39
CA PRO A 575 -1.68 -6.19 -18.55
C PRO A 575 -3.06 -5.55 -18.73
N VAL A 576 -3.68 -5.07 -17.65
CA VAL A 576 -5.03 -4.47 -17.73
C VAL A 576 -5.04 -3.24 -18.64
N LEU A 577 -3.95 -2.46 -18.65
CA LEU A 577 -3.80 -1.31 -19.54
C LEU A 577 -3.44 -1.68 -21.00
N SER A 578 -3.12 -2.95 -21.27
CA SER A 578 -2.99 -3.47 -22.63
C SER A 578 -4.34 -3.83 -23.25
N ILE A 579 -5.43 -3.82 -22.47
CA ILE A 579 -6.79 -4.05 -23.01
C ILE A 579 -7.21 -2.84 -23.86
N ALA A 580 -7.60 -3.11 -25.10
CA ALA A 580 -8.09 -2.14 -26.06
C ALA A 580 -9.61 -1.96 -25.95
N SER A 581 -10.38 -3.05 -25.95
CA SER A 581 -11.84 -3.04 -25.80
C SER A 581 -12.34 -4.32 -25.12
N ILE A 582 -13.55 -4.24 -24.58
CA ILE A 582 -14.23 -5.36 -23.92
C ILE A 582 -15.64 -5.46 -24.52
N ASP A 583 -15.86 -6.47 -25.35
CA ASP A 583 -17.15 -6.74 -25.96
C ASP A 583 -17.96 -7.72 -25.09
N ARG A 584 -19.25 -7.43 -24.97
CA ARG A 584 -20.20 -8.13 -24.10
C ARG A 584 -21.26 -8.78 -24.96
N ILE A 585 -21.43 -10.09 -24.86
CA ILE A 585 -22.45 -10.83 -25.57
C ILE A 585 -23.34 -11.51 -24.52
N GLU A 586 -24.55 -10.99 -24.36
CA GLU A 586 -25.54 -11.52 -23.43
C GLU A 586 -26.32 -12.67 -24.08
N PRO A 587 -26.75 -13.69 -23.30
CA PRO A 587 -27.64 -14.74 -23.81
C PRO A 587 -28.91 -14.09 -24.35
N ARG A 588 -29.42 -14.55 -25.50
CA ARG A 588 -30.67 -14.02 -26.05
C ARG A 588 -31.79 -14.28 -25.03
N ALA A 589 -32.39 -13.22 -24.50
CA ALA A 589 -33.62 -13.33 -23.74
C ALA A 589 -34.67 -14.05 -24.62
N THR A 590 -35.21 -15.16 -24.15
CA THR A 590 -36.37 -15.83 -24.71
C THR A 590 -37.59 -14.92 -24.56
N SER A 591 -37.68 -13.90 -25.40
CA SER A 591 -38.91 -13.15 -25.61
C SER A 591 -39.66 -13.77 -26.79
N THR A 592 -40.92 -14.08 -26.53
CA THR A 592 -41.98 -14.63 -27.40
C THR A 592 -41.91 -16.12 -27.71
N ILE A 593 -42.85 -16.85 -27.10
CA ILE A 593 -43.40 -18.12 -27.57
C ILE A 593 -43.75 -17.97 -29.06
N VAL A 594 -42.88 -18.46 -29.93
CA VAL A 594 -43.23 -18.83 -31.30
C VAL A 594 -43.11 -20.34 -31.35
N ASN A 595 -44.22 -21.00 -31.67
CA ASN A 595 -44.23 -22.45 -31.85
C ASN A 595 -43.12 -22.86 -32.85
N PRO A 596 -42.26 -23.85 -32.52
CA PRO A 596 -41.16 -24.26 -33.38
C PRO A 596 -41.72 -24.80 -34.69
N THR A 597 -41.40 -24.13 -35.80
CA THR A 597 -41.94 -24.42 -37.14
C THR A 597 -41.02 -25.33 -37.96
N THR A 598 -39.82 -25.65 -37.47
CA THR A 598 -38.85 -26.46 -38.22
C THR A 598 -38.52 -27.79 -37.53
N LEU A 599 -38.39 -28.85 -38.33
CA LEU A 599 -38.02 -30.22 -37.87
C LEU A 599 -36.65 -30.28 -37.18
N LEU A 600 -35.78 -29.29 -37.44
CA LEU A 600 -34.44 -29.16 -36.89
C LEU A 600 -34.46 -28.70 -35.42
N GLU A 601 -35.40 -27.82 -35.05
CA GLU A 601 -35.58 -27.38 -33.67
C GLU A 601 -36.18 -28.49 -32.78
N LYS A 602 -37.07 -29.32 -33.35
CA LYS A 602 -37.65 -30.50 -32.66
C LYS A 602 -36.63 -31.61 -32.39
N THR A 603 -35.60 -31.73 -33.24
CA THR A 603 -34.54 -32.73 -33.07
C THR A 603 -33.43 -32.28 -32.13
N GLN A 604 -33.18 -30.97 -32.02
CA GLN A 604 -32.26 -30.40 -31.03
C GLN A 604 -32.81 -30.49 -29.60
N SER A 605 -34.12 -30.30 -29.41
CA SER A 605 -34.77 -30.49 -28.11
C SER A 605 -34.85 -31.95 -27.64
N SER A 606 -34.72 -32.92 -28.55
CA SER A 606 -34.75 -34.36 -28.21
C SER A 606 -33.37 -34.95 -27.87
N LEU A 607 -32.30 -34.16 -28.02
CA LEU A 607 -30.89 -34.59 -27.84
C LEU A 607 -30.18 -33.88 -26.67
N ASP A 608 -30.91 -33.22 -25.76
CA ASP A 608 -30.35 -32.48 -24.61
C ASP A 608 -29.31 -31.38 -24.96
N PHE A 609 -29.33 -30.84 -26.19
CA PHE A 609 -28.57 -29.63 -26.51
C PHE A 609 -29.32 -28.40 -25.99
N ALA A 610 -29.14 -28.08 -24.70
CA ALA A 610 -29.62 -26.83 -24.14
C ALA A 610 -28.99 -25.62 -24.88
N PRO A 611 -29.74 -24.52 -25.11
CA PRO A 611 -29.14 -23.28 -25.57
C PRO A 611 -28.03 -22.83 -24.59
N ASP A 612 -26.92 -22.35 -25.13
CA ASP A 612 -25.76 -21.88 -24.35
C ASP A 612 -26.15 -20.58 -23.62
N ASP A 613 -26.73 -20.73 -22.43
CA ASP A 613 -27.17 -19.64 -21.53
C ASP A 613 -25.98 -18.90 -20.86
N SER A 614 -24.75 -19.09 -21.35
CA SER A 614 -23.55 -18.45 -20.79
C SER A 614 -23.34 -17.02 -21.29
N PHE A 615 -22.89 -16.15 -20.39
CA PHE A 615 -22.45 -14.78 -20.71
C PHE A 615 -21.06 -14.82 -21.33
N LYS A 616 -20.89 -14.22 -22.51
CA LYS A 616 -19.61 -14.21 -23.22
C LYS A 616 -18.94 -12.85 -23.15
N VAL A 617 -17.66 -12.85 -22.79
CA VAL A 617 -16.79 -11.67 -22.75
C VAL A 617 -15.69 -11.85 -23.76
N VAL A 618 -15.51 -10.86 -24.64
CA VAL A 618 -14.37 -10.83 -25.57
C VAL A 618 -13.47 -9.65 -25.22
N ILE A 619 -12.25 -9.94 -24.81
CA ILE A 619 -11.23 -8.95 -24.46
C ILE A 619 -10.30 -8.81 -25.67
N HIS A 620 -10.32 -7.65 -26.31
CA HIS A 620 -9.38 -7.31 -27.37
C HIS A 620 -8.21 -6.53 -26.77
N CYS A 621 -6.98 -6.95 -27.05
CA CYS A 621 -5.77 -6.31 -26.54
C CYS A 621 -5.07 -5.49 -27.63
N LYS A 622 -4.30 -4.48 -27.21
CA LYS A 622 -3.51 -3.59 -28.08
C LYS A 622 -2.41 -4.32 -28.84
N ASP A 623 -1.97 -5.46 -28.32
CA ASP A 623 -0.96 -6.35 -28.90
C ASP A 623 -1.56 -7.45 -29.80
N THR A 624 -2.79 -7.22 -30.30
CA THR A 624 -3.56 -8.11 -31.19
C THR A 624 -4.08 -9.40 -30.55
N GLN A 625 -3.83 -9.62 -29.25
CA GLN A 625 -4.37 -10.77 -28.54
C GLN A 625 -5.88 -10.63 -28.33
N VAL A 626 -6.64 -11.72 -28.47
CA VAL A 626 -8.08 -11.76 -28.21
C VAL A 626 -8.40 -12.92 -27.26
N ALA A 627 -8.90 -12.60 -26.07
CA ALA A 627 -9.37 -13.61 -25.11
C ALA A 627 -10.90 -13.68 -25.14
N ARG A 628 -11.44 -14.91 -25.27
CA ARG A 628 -12.87 -15.18 -25.31
C ARG A 628 -13.23 -16.02 -24.09
N LEU A 629 -14.05 -15.47 -23.20
CA LEU A 629 -14.41 -16.07 -21.93
C LEU A 629 -15.92 -16.35 -21.92
N SER A 630 -16.29 -17.51 -21.39
CA SER A 630 -17.67 -17.90 -21.12
C SER A 630 -17.87 -18.04 -19.61
N ILE A 631 -18.87 -17.34 -19.09
CA ILE A 631 -19.18 -17.26 -17.66
C ILE A 631 -20.64 -17.64 -17.49
N ARG A 632 -20.92 -18.62 -16.63
CA ARG A 632 -22.28 -19.13 -16.43
C ARG A 632 -23.08 -18.25 -15.47
N ASP A 633 -22.44 -17.77 -14.39
CA ASP A 633 -23.09 -16.93 -13.40
C ASP A 633 -23.11 -15.44 -13.82
N TYR A 634 -24.31 -14.88 -13.95
CA TYR A 634 -24.53 -13.45 -14.21
C TYR A 634 -23.90 -12.56 -13.14
N SER A 635 -23.96 -12.98 -11.87
CA SER A 635 -23.41 -12.23 -10.74
C SER A 635 -21.90 -12.06 -10.92
N GLU A 636 -21.18 -13.16 -11.19
CA GLU A 636 -19.75 -13.13 -11.43
C GLU A 636 -19.39 -12.37 -12.71
N TYR A 637 -20.13 -12.57 -13.80
CA TYR A 637 -19.97 -11.83 -15.05
C TYR A 637 -20.08 -10.31 -14.84
N SER A 638 -21.13 -9.85 -14.14
CA SER A 638 -21.38 -8.43 -13.87
C SER A 638 -20.24 -7.81 -13.07
N LYS A 639 -19.71 -8.53 -12.08
CA LYS A 639 -18.60 -8.09 -11.23
C LYS A 639 -17.28 -8.05 -12.00
N LEU A 640 -17.01 -9.08 -12.81
CA LEU A 640 -15.83 -9.16 -13.67
C LEU A 640 -15.78 -7.97 -14.63
N ILE A 641 -16.88 -7.72 -15.35
CA ILE A 641 -16.97 -6.63 -16.33
C ILE A 641 -16.76 -5.27 -15.67
N LYS A 642 -17.34 -5.06 -14.49
CA LYS A 642 -17.13 -3.84 -13.68
C LYS A 642 -15.67 -3.69 -13.30
N CYS A 643 -15.05 -4.76 -12.78
CA CYS A 643 -13.65 -4.78 -12.37
C CYS A 643 -12.72 -4.44 -13.54
N LEU A 644 -12.84 -5.17 -14.65
CA LEU A 644 -12.05 -4.98 -15.86
C LEU A 644 -12.22 -3.58 -16.42
N SER A 645 -13.46 -3.07 -16.52
CA SER A 645 -13.71 -1.77 -17.16
C SER A 645 -13.01 -0.62 -16.44
N PHE A 646 -12.85 -0.67 -15.12
CA PHE A 646 -12.20 0.43 -14.40
C PHE A 646 -10.69 0.25 -14.27
N LEU A 647 -10.19 -0.98 -14.15
CA LEU A 647 -8.74 -1.26 -14.15
C LEU A 647 -8.11 -1.07 -15.54
N ALA A 648 -8.82 -1.46 -16.60
CA ALA A 648 -8.35 -1.29 -17.98
C ALA A 648 -8.48 0.16 -18.48
N PHE A 649 -9.48 0.89 -17.99
CA PHE A 649 -9.78 2.26 -18.42
C PHE A 649 -9.84 3.23 -17.23
N PRO A 650 -8.73 3.42 -16.48
CA PRO A 650 -8.72 4.26 -15.29
C PRO A 650 -8.89 5.75 -15.63
N LYS A 651 -9.24 6.54 -14.60
CA LYS A 651 -9.45 8.00 -14.74
C LYS A 651 -8.13 8.77 -14.84
N THR A 652 -7.10 8.29 -14.16
CA THR A 652 -5.85 9.01 -13.95
C THR A 652 -4.66 8.12 -14.33
N LEU A 653 -3.60 8.74 -14.87
CA LEU A 653 -2.33 8.06 -15.15
C LEU A 653 -1.63 7.56 -13.87
N LEU A 654 -1.91 8.15 -12.70
CA LEU A 654 -1.41 7.67 -11.41
C LEU A 654 -2.01 6.32 -10.98
N ASP A 655 -3.01 5.83 -11.72
CA ASP A 655 -3.58 4.51 -11.52
C ASP A 655 -2.78 3.40 -12.24
N ALA A 656 -1.73 3.78 -12.98
CA ALA A 656 -0.85 2.83 -13.64
C ALA A 656 0.03 2.06 -12.64
N PHE A 657 0.28 0.78 -12.96
CA PHE A 657 1.02 -0.13 -12.09
C PHE A 657 2.45 0.33 -11.77
N CYS A 658 3.10 1.08 -12.65
CA CYS A 658 4.47 1.59 -12.43
C CYS A 658 4.67 2.40 -11.13
N PHE A 659 3.60 2.95 -10.54
CA PHE A 659 3.66 3.67 -9.26
C PHE A 659 3.52 2.76 -8.03
N ALA A 660 2.95 1.56 -8.20
CA ALA A 660 2.89 0.53 -7.16
C ALA A 660 4.09 -0.43 -7.24
N TYR A 661 4.69 -0.58 -8.44
CA TYR A 661 5.77 -1.51 -8.69
C TYR A 661 7.04 -1.16 -7.90
N CYS A 662 7.40 -2.02 -6.95
CA CYS A 662 8.52 -1.81 -6.02
C CYS A 662 9.52 -2.99 -6.04
N PRO A 663 10.26 -3.20 -7.14
CA PRO A 663 11.31 -4.21 -7.20
C PRO A 663 12.49 -3.88 -6.27
N ILE A 664 13.16 -4.93 -5.80
CA ILE A 664 14.46 -4.82 -5.14
C ILE A 664 15.51 -4.63 -6.24
N VAL A 665 16.11 -3.43 -6.32
CA VAL A 665 17.11 -3.08 -7.35
C VAL A 665 18.33 -2.48 -6.66
N ALA A 666 19.53 -2.94 -7.02
CA ALA A 666 20.77 -2.38 -6.49
C ALA A 666 21.07 -1.01 -7.15
N PRO A 667 21.66 -0.04 -6.44
CA PRO A 667 21.99 1.28 -7.02
C PRO A 667 22.87 1.24 -8.28
N SER A 668 23.73 0.22 -8.41
CA SER A 668 24.59 -0.01 -9.59
C SER A 668 23.82 -0.44 -10.85
N GLU A 669 22.58 -0.90 -10.70
CA GLU A 669 21.72 -1.38 -11.79
C GLU A 669 20.78 -0.28 -12.31
N GLU A 670 20.76 0.89 -11.67
CA GLU A 670 19.94 2.03 -12.08
C GLU A 670 20.58 2.74 -13.28
N VAL A 671 19.92 2.66 -14.43
CA VAL A 671 20.42 3.24 -15.68
C VAL A 671 19.97 4.69 -15.78
N GLN A 672 20.90 5.62 -15.62
CA GLN A 672 20.66 7.05 -15.87
C GLN A 672 20.98 7.41 -17.33
N PHE A 673 20.00 8.00 -18.01
CA PHE A 673 20.17 8.56 -19.35
C PHE A 673 20.54 10.04 -19.27
N ASP A 674 21.67 10.41 -19.88
CA ASP A 674 22.09 11.80 -20.04
C ASP A 674 22.29 12.15 -21.52
N LEU A 675 21.40 12.98 -22.04
CA LEU A 675 21.40 13.45 -23.42
C LEU A 675 22.69 14.19 -23.81
N ARG A 676 23.33 14.90 -22.87
CA ARG A 676 24.56 15.65 -23.17
C ARG A 676 25.76 14.73 -23.40
N ARG A 677 25.83 13.61 -22.66
CA ARG A 677 26.84 12.58 -22.89
C ARG A 677 26.71 12.02 -24.30
N GLU A 678 25.47 11.80 -24.75
CA GLU A 678 25.23 11.34 -26.11
C GLU A 678 25.67 12.39 -27.14
N TYR A 679 25.30 13.67 -27.00
CA TYR A 679 25.77 14.74 -27.89
C TYR A 679 27.30 14.84 -27.97
N THR A 680 28.00 14.58 -26.86
CA THR A 680 29.47 14.49 -26.85
C THR A 680 29.95 13.27 -27.64
N ARG A 681 29.34 12.10 -27.44
CA ARG A 681 29.69 10.85 -28.12
C ARG A 681 29.50 10.92 -29.64
N ILE A 682 28.45 11.59 -30.13
CA ILE A 682 28.27 11.79 -31.59
C ILE A 682 29.08 12.97 -32.13
N GLY A 683 29.65 13.81 -31.26
CA GLY A 683 30.55 14.91 -31.64
C GLY A 683 29.82 16.21 -31.97
N LEU A 684 28.56 16.36 -31.59
CA LEU A 684 27.83 17.63 -31.74
C LEU A 684 28.45 18.74 -30.88
N LEU A 685 29.06 18.38 -29.75
CA LEU A 685 29.74 19.32 -28.85
C LEU A 685 31.25 19.45 -29.15
N SER A 686 31.76 18.71 -30.13
CA SER A 686 33.17 18.77 -30.55
C SER A 686 33.46 19.88 -31.55
N TYR A 687 32.43 20.54 -32.08
CA TYR A 687 32.53 21.68 -33.02
C TYR A 687 31.95 22.97 -32.39
N PRO A 688 32.56 23.49 -31.31
CA PRO A 688 32.00 24.61 -30.54
C PRO A 688 31.89 25.90 -31.36
N ASP A 689 32.72 26.06 -32.41
CA ASP A 689 32.71 27.23 -33.29
C ASP A 689 31.49 27.27 -34.23
N HIS A 690 30.71 26.18 -34.31
CA HIS A 690 29.56 26.08 -35.22
C HIS A 690 28.26 25.70 -34.51
N LEU A 691 28.34 24.84 -33.50
CA LEU A 691 27.18 24.35 -32.74
C LEU A 691 27.38 24.59 -31.25
N ARG A 692 26.31 24.99 -30.57
CA ARG A 692 26.24 25.11 -29.11
C ARG A 692 25.04 24.37 -28.55
N CYS A 693 25.17 23.91 -27.31
CA CYS A 693 24.07 23.30 -26.57
C CYS A 693 23.43 24.34 -25.66
N ILE A 694 22.14 24.61 -25.86
CA ILE A 694 21.35 25.46 -24.97
C ILE A 694 20.60 24.62 -23.94
N ASP A 695 20.42 25.19 -22.75
CA ASP A 695 19.54 24.69 -21.71
C ASP A 695 18.31 25.61 -21.66
N GLN A 696 17.13 25.10 -22.01
CA GLN A 696 15.89 25.89 -21.99
C GLN A 696 15.25 26.04 -20.59
N SER A 697 16.04 25.81 -19.53
CA SER A 697 15.68 25.82 -18.09
C SER A 697 14.76 24.66 -17.68
N SER A 698 14.42 24.57 -16.39
CA SER A 698 13.41 23.62 -15.89
C SER A 698 12.00 23.86 -16.44
N GLU A 699 11.72 25.04 -17.00
CA GLU A 699 10.39 25.44 -17.47
C GLU A 699 10.15 25.13 -18.96
N TYR A 700 11.15 24.65 -19.71
CA TYR A 700 11.03 24.32 -21.15
C TYR A 700 10.49 25.47 -22.02
N THR A 701 10.99 26.68 -21.77
CA THR A 701 10.44 27.94 -22.30
C THR A 701 10.50 28.11 -23.83
N LEU A 702 11.35 27.36 -24.53
CA LEU A 702 11.49 27.46 -25.99
C LEU A 702 10.58 26.47 -26.72
N CYS A 703 10.46 25.24 -26.19
CA CYS A 703 9.53 24.24 -26.67
C CYS A 703 9.29 23.17 -25.59
N GLU A 704 8.06 23.13 -25.07
CA GLU A 704 7.64 22.21 -24.00
C GLU A 704 7.72 20.72 -24.36
N THR A 705 7.71 20.40 -25.65
CA THR A 705 7.69 19.01 -26.16
C THR A 705 9.07 18.52 -26.62
N TYR A 706 10.10 19.36 -26.47
CA TYR A 706 11.49 19.06 -26.79
C TYR A 706 12.28 18.75 -25.51
N PRO A 707 13.46 18.12 -25.63
CA PRO A 707 14.32 17.88 -24.49
C PRO A 707 14.84 19.20 -23.90
N ARG A 708 15.22 19.18 -22.62
CA ARG A 708 15.80 20.35 -21.94
C ARG A 708 17.05 20.88 -22.63
N HIS A 709 17.86 19.99 -23.22
CA HIS A 709 19.10 20.34 -23.90
C HIS A 709 18.90 20.27 -25.41
N LEU A 710 19.17 21.36 -26.12
CA LEU A 710 19.02 21.46 -27.58
C LEU A 710 20.31 21.90 -28.24
N VAL A 711 20.62 21.33 -29.40
CA VAL A 711 21.80 21.71 -30.20
C VAL A 711 21.36 22.66 -31.32
N VAL A 712 21.90 23.88 -31.27
CA VAL A 712 21.59 25.02 -32.16
C VAL A 712 22.89 25.64 -32.69
N PRO A 713 22.87 26.49 -33.72
CA PRO A 713 24.07 27.17 -34.20
C PRO A 713 24.68 28.11 -33.15
N ALA A 714 26.00 28.23 -33.14
CA ALA A 714 26.71 29.18 -32.28
C ALA A 714 26.40 30.64 -32.69
N ASP A 715 26.30 30.91 -34.00
CA ASP A 715 26.17 32.26 -34.59
C ASP A 715 24.76 32.88 -34.52
N ILE A 716 23.78 32.20 -33.90
CA ILE A 716 22.42 32.72 -33.76
C ILE A 716 22.08 33.03 -32.30
N SER A 717 21.60 34.25 -32.04
CA SER A 717 21.19 34.70 -30.71
C SER A 717 19.88 34.02 -30.25
N ASP A 718 19.69 33.88 -28.93
CA ASP A 718 18.50 33.26 -28.34
C ASP A 718 17.18 34.00 -28.68
N VAL A 719 17.22 35.33 -28.83
CA VAL A 719 16.04 36.13 -29.24
C VAL A 719 15.56 35.72 -30.64
N ARG A 720 16.50 35.59 -31.58
CA ARG A 720 16.21 35.15 -32.95
C ARG A 720 15.75 33.70 -33.01
N LEU A 721 16.29 32.83 -32.15
CA LEU A 721 15.81 31.44 -31.99
C LEU A 721 14.35 31.39 -31.55
N LYS A 722 13.93 32.24 -30.60
CA LYS A 722 12.51 32.33 -30.18
C LYS A 722 11.61 32.74 -31.34
N THR A 723 12.04 33.69 -32.17
CA THR A 723 11.30 34.10 -33.37
C THR A 723 11.21 32.99 -34.41
N ALA A 724 12.29 32.24 -34.63
CA ALA A 724 12.29 31.07 -35.52
C ALA A 724 11.36 29.96 -34.99
N ALA A 725 11.40 29.68 -33.68
CA ALA A 725 10.52 28.73 -33.03
C ALA A 725 9.04 29.09 -33.19
N ALA A 726 8.68 30.37 -33.03
CA ALA A 726 7.30 30.83 -33.24
C ALA A 726 6.76 30.58 -34.65
N PHE A 727 7.63 30.42 -35.65
CA PHE A 727 7.25 30.07 -37.03
C PHE A 727 7.05 28.56 -37.27
N ARG A 728 7.33 27.71 -36.28
CA ARG A 728 7.24 26.25 -36.37
C ARG A 728 6.07 25.75 -35.52
N SER A 729 5.32 24.78 -36.03
CA SER A 729 4.17 24.19 -35.32
C SER A 729 4.62 23.67 -33.93
N HIS A 730 3.88 24.00 -32.87
CA HIS A 730 4.25 23.67 -31.48
C HIS A 730 5.63 24.17 -31.04
N GLN A 731 6.18 25.18 -31.72
CA GLN A 731 7.51 25.75 -31.45
C GLN A 731 8.65 24.74 -31.57
N ARG A 732 8.43 23.62 -32.27
CA ARG A 732 9.44 22.56 -32.51
C ARG A 732 10.38 23.00 -33.63
N LEU A 733 11.24 23.94 -33.29
CA LEU A 733 12.24 24.54 -34.16
C LEU A 733 13.24 23.50 -34.71
N PRO A 734 13.88 23.76 -35.86
CA PRO A 734 15.00 22.96 -36.34
C PRO A 734 16.13 22.82 -35.31
N VAL A 735 16.50 21.58 -34.99
CA VAL A 735 17.61 21.23 -34.10
C VAL A 735 18.36 20.00 -34.61
N VAL A 736 19.66 19.90 -34.30
CA VAL A 736 20.50 18.76 -34.75
C VAL A 736 20.24 17.52 -33.90
N SER A 737 19.98 16.40 -34.57
CA SER A 737 19.85 15.08 -33.95
C SER A 737 21.14 14.27 -34.02
N TRP A 738 21.82 14.33 -35.17
CA TRP A 738 23.01 13.54 -35.47
C TRP A 738 23.94 14.26 -36.45
N ILE A 739 25.24 13.96 -36.41
CA ILE A 739 26.26 14.50 -37.30
C ILE A 739 27.20 13.41 -37.82
N ASN A 740 27.50 13.43 -39.11
CA ASN A 740 28.54 12.63 -39.70
C ASN A 740 29.89 13.28 -39.40
N ARG A 741 30.69 12.67 -38.53
CA ARG A 741 32.00 13.20 -38.13
C ARG A 741 32.99 13.38 -39.28
N SER A 742 32.86 12.60 -40.36
CA SER A 742 33.79 12.63 -41.50
C SER A 742 33.48 13.72 -42.52
N SER A 743 32.21 14.08 -42.69
CA SER A 743 31.76 15.06 -43.68
C SER A 743 31.20 16.35 -43.08
N GLY A 744 30.85 16.34 -41.79
CA GLY A 744 30.14 17.42 -41.12
C GLY A 744 28.65 17.50 -41.47
N ALA A 745 28.11 16.56 -42.27
CA ALA A 745 26.71 16.54 -42.64
C ALA A 745 25.80 16.23 -41.44
N THR A 746 24.71 16.99 -41.28
CA THR A 746 23.81 16.90 -40.13
C THR A 746 22.45 16.32 -40.49
N ILE A 747 21.86 15.57 -39.55
CA ILE A 747 20.42 15.30 -39.52
C ILE A 747 19.79 16.33 -38.59
N VAL A 748 18.97 17.21 -39.15
CA VAL A 748 18.22 18.24 -38.45
C VAL A 748 16.75 17.84 -38.43
N ARG A 749 16.09 17.95 -37.28
CA ARG A 749 14.67 17.61 -37.14
C ARG A 749 13.85 18.82 -36.67
N SER A 750 12.58 18.89 -37.08
CA SER A 750 11.64 19.94 -36.68
C SER A 750 10.18 19.51 -36.84
N SER A 751 9.23 20.40 -36.54
CA SER A 751 7.88 20.35 -37.08
C SER A 751 7.75 21.17 -38.38
N GLN A 752 6.56 21.15 -38.99
CA GLN A 752 6.27 21.94 -40.19
C GLN A 752 6.29 23.47 -39.92
N PRO A 753 6.64 24.28 -40.93
CA PRO A 753 6.56 25.74 -40.85
C PRO A 753 5.11 26.26 -40.99
N LEU A 754 4.85 27.42 -40.40
CA LEU A 754 3.55 28.11 -40.40
C LEU A 754 3.39 29.04 -41.62
N VAL A 755 3.53 28.46 -42.82
CA VAL A 755 3.51 29.18 -44.11
C VAL A 755 2.10 29.68 -44.46
N GLY A 756 1.09 28.83 -44.30
CA GLY A 756 -0.30 29.10 -44.60
C GLY A 756 -0.60 29.47 -46.06
N LEU A 757 -1.86 29.83 -46.32
CA LEU A 757 -2.32 30.27 -47.63
C LEU A 757 -1.66 31.60 -48.06
N LYS A 758 -1.37 32.47 -47.09
CA LYS A 758 -0.67 33.75 -47.32
C LYS A 758 0.80 33.57 -47.72
N SER A 759 1.32 32.33 -47.70
CA SER A 759 2.73 32.02 -47.97
C SER A 759 3.68 32.87 -47.12
N ALA A 760 3.37 32.98 -45.83
CA ALA A 760 4.18 33.66 -44.84
C ALA A 760 5.59 33.06 -44.78
N ARG A 761 6.56 33.91 -44.43
CA ARG A 761 7.97 33.55 -44.35
C ARG A 761 8.60 34.10 -43.09
N SER A 762 9.67 33.46 -42.64
CA SER A 762 10.46 33.89 -41.48
C SER A 762 11.93 33.91 -41.87
N GLY A 763 12.52 35.10 -41.94
CA GLY A 763 13.96 35.24 -42.21
C GLY A 763 14.82 34.57 -41.13
N GLU A 764 14.29 34.47 -39.90
CA GLU A 764 14.96 33.81 -38.78
C GLU A 764 14.96 32.30 -38.91
N ASP A 765 13.86 31.70 -39.37
CA ASP A 765 13.82 30.26 -39.66
C ASP A 765 14.68 29.92 -40.88
N GLU A 766 14.61 30.74 -41.94
CA GLU A 766 15.46 30.60 -43.13
C GLU A 766 16.96 30.62 -42.77
N LEU A 767 17.38 31.53 -41.89
CA LEU A 767 18.75 31.60 -41.39
C LEU A 767 19.10 30.40 -40.51
N LEU A 768 18.24 30.04 -39.56
CA LEU A 768 18.45 28.91 -38.65
C LEU A 768 18.70 27.61 -39.42
N VAL A 769 17.82 27.29 -40.38
CA VAL A 769 17.96 26.10 -41.23
C VAL A 769 19.25 26.14 -42.03
N ARG A 770 19.60 27.29 -42.60
CA ARG A 770 20.85 27.45 -43.36
C ARG A 770 22.07 27.19 -42.49
N LEU A 771 22.12 27.78 -41.29
CA LEU A 771 23.26 27.61 -40.38
C LEU A 771 23.41 26.16 -39.91
N LEU A 772 22.31 25.48 -39.59
CA LEU A 772 22.31 24.08 -39.15
C LEU A 772 22.73 23.10 -40.24
N CYS A 773 22.33 23.35 -41.48
CA CYS A 773 22.58 22.44 -42.59
C CYS A 773 23.90 22.71 -43.33
N CYS A 774 24.36 23.97 -43.39
CA CYS A 774 25.48 24.35 -44.25
C CYS A 774 26.79 24.65 -43.51
N SER A 775 26.76 25.15 -42.27
CA SER A 775 27.98 25.68 -41.62
C SER A 775 29.01 24.61 -41.32
N SER A 776 28.56 23.43 -40.86
CA SER A 776 29.44 22.30 -40.53
C SER A 776 29.94 21.53 -41.76
N ASN A 777 29.36 21.76 -42.95
CA ASN A 777 29.56 20.93 -44.13
C ASN A 777 30.02 21.76 -45.34
N GLN A 778 31.30 22.12 -45.35
CA GLN A 778 31.92 22.91 -46.43
C GLN A 778 31.90 22.17 -47.78
N LYS A 779 31.87 20.83 -47.77
CA LYS A 779 31.87 19.98 -48.98
C LYS A 779 30.55 20.06 -49.76
N ALA A 780 29.45 20.41 -49.11
CA ALA A 780 28.13 20.51 -49.75
C ALA A 780 27.90 21.82 -50.53
N LEU A 781 28.87 22.75 -50.55
CA LEU A 781 28.79 24.02 -51.29
C LEU A 781 27.51 24.83 -51.02
N GLY A 782 27.03 24.82 -49.76
CA GLY A 782 25.82 25.52 -49.34
C GLY A 782 24.50 24.87 -49.78
N ARG A 783 24.53 23.61 -50.23
CA ARG A 783 23.34 22.84 -50.61
C ARG A 783 22.89 21.93 -49.47
N PHE A 784 21.58 21.71 -49.35
CA PHE A 784 21.00 20.79 -48.38
C PHE A 784 19.64 20.25 -48.87
N THR A 785 19.12 19.22 -48.21
CA THR A 785 17.82 18.62 -48.57
C THR A 785 16.81 18.87 -47.46
N ILE A 786 15.57 19.15 -47.82
CA ILE A 786 14.43 19.18 -46.91
C ILE A 786 13.57 17.96 -47.24
N MET A 787 13.42 17.06 -46.28
CA MET A 787 12.61 15.85 -46.42
C MET A 787 11.35 15.97 -45.57
N ASP A 788 10.24 16.33 -46.22
CA ASP A 788 8.92 16.27 -45.59
C ASP A 788 8.42 14.82 -45.63
N ALA A 789 8.22 14.22 -44.46
CA ALA A 789 7.82 12.83 -44.34
C ALA A 789 6.45 12.56 -45.01
N ARG A 790 5.62 13.59 -45.20
CA ARG A 790 4.26 13.45 -45.73
C ARG A 790 4.24 13.22 -47.23
N SER A 791 3.05 12.95 -47.77
CA SER A 791 2.78 13.13 -49.18
C SER A 791 2.60 14.62 -49.50
N GLN A 792 2.87 14.98 -50.76
CA GLN A 792 2.65 16.35 -51.24
C GLN A 792 1.20 16.80 -51.02
N LEU A 793 0.22 15.92 -51.25
CA LEU A 793 -1.20 16.22 -51.03
C LEU A 793 -1.50 16.55 -49.56
N ALA A 794 -0.96 15.77 -48.62
CA ALA A 794 -1.14 16.03 -47.19
C ALA A 794 -0.46 17.34 -46.74
N ALA A 795 0.71 17.68 -47.32
CA ALA A 795 1.38 18.95 -47.07
C ALA A 795 0.58 20.15 -47.60
N VAL A 796 -0.02 20.02 -48.79
CA VAL A 796 -0.94 21.03 -49.36
C VAL A 796 -2.19 21.21 -48.48
N GLY A 797 -2.78 20.12 -48.00
CA GLY A 797 -3.90 20.19 -47.05
C GLY A 797 -3.54 20.93 -45.75
N ASN A 798 -2.35 20.69 -45.20
CA ASN A 798 -1.85 21.43 -44.03
C ASN A 798 -1.58 22.91 -44.34
N LYS A 799 -1.14 23.23 -45.57
CA LYS A 799 -0.98 24.63 -46.02
C LYS A 799 -2.31 25.38 -45.99
N ALA A 800 -3.41 24.73 -46.37
CA ALA A 800 -4.75 25.30 -46.28
C ALA A 800 -5.17 25.60 -44.83
N MET A 801 -4.67 24.83 -43.86
CA MET A 801 -4.90 25.03 -42.41
C MET A 801 -3.94 26.03 -41.75
N GLY A 802 -3.21 26.85 -42.52
CA GLY A 802 -2.27 27.83 -41.97
C GLY A 802 -0.86 27.31 -41.69
N LYS A 803 -0.56 26.04 -42.01
CA LYS A 803 0.75 25.40 -41.83
C LYS A 803 1.46 25.23 -43.19
N GLY A 804 2.10 24.10 -43.49
CA GLY A 804 2.62 23.83 -44.85
C GLY A 804 4.01 23.24 -44.88
N THR A 805 4.82 23.64 -45.85
CA THR A 805 6.21 23.20 -46.07
C THR A 805 7.01 24.34 -46.69
N GLU A 806 8.32 24.25 -46.57
CA GLU A 806 9.32 25.20 -47.03
C GLU A 806 9.25 25.40 -48.54
N ILE A 807 9.25 26.66 -48.97
CA ILE A 807 9.28 27.02 -50.39
C ILE A 807 10.74 27.15 -50.81
N SER A 808 11.22 26.30 -51.73
CA SER A 808 12.65 26.23 -52.09
C SER A 808 13.27 27.56 -52.56
N SER A 809 12.47 28.52 -53.06
CA SER A 809 12.95 29.86 -53.40
C SER A 809 13.37 30.69 -52.18
N ASN A 810 12.73 30.48 -51.03
CA ASN A 810 13.05 31.16 -49.78
C ASN A 810 14.24 30.48 -49.08
N TYR A 811 14.29 29.15 -49.12
CA TYR A 811 15.37 28.35 -48.54
C TYR A 811 16.46 28.08 -49.59
N ARG A 812 17.29 29.08 -49.86
CA ARG A 812 18.34 29.02 -50.90
C ARG A 812 19.27 27.82 -50.70
N GLY A 813 19.50 27.06 -51.77
CA GLY A 813 20.33 25.84 -51.72
C GLY A 813 19.57 24.58 -51.29
N SER A 814 18.29 24.69 -50.90
CA SER A 814 17.46 23.54 -50.51
C SER A 814 16.90 22.78 -51.71
N LYS A 815 16.79 21.46 -51.56
CA LYS A 815 15.95 20.59 -52.40
C LYS A 815 14.85 19.98 -51.52
N LEU A 816 13.58 20.28 -51.83
CA LEU A 816 12.43 19.69 -51.11
C LEU A 816 12.06 18.32 -51.70
N VAL A 817 11.86 17.32 -50.85
CA VAL A 817 11.46 15.95 -51.21
C VAL A 817 10.35 15.48 -50.27
N PHE A 818 9.32 14.85 -50.84
CA PHE A 818 8.21 14.24 -50.08
C PHE A 818 8.41 12.73 -49.96
N MET A 819 8.36 12.20 -48.74
CA MET A 819 8.65 10.79 -48.47
C MET A 819 7.43 9.88 -48.51
N ASN A 820 6.22 10.45 -48.57
CA ASN A 820 4.95 9.71 -48.68
C ASN A 820 4.72 8.70 -47.53
N VAL A 821 5.15 9.04 -46.31
CA VAL A 821 4.82 8.28 -45.11
C VAL A 821 3.44 8.67 -44.61
N ASP A 822 2.57 7.66 -44.51
CA ASP A 822 1.16 7.81 -44.17
C ASP A 822 0.95 8.31 -42.73
N ASN A 823 -0.25 8.85 -42.47
CA ASN A 823 -0.60 9.41 -41.17
C ASN A 823 -0.99 8.32 -40.15
N ILE A 824 -1.18 8.75 -38.90
CA ILE A 824 -1.51 7.88 -37.76
C ILE A 824 -2.82 7.09 -37.95
N HIS A 825 -3.80 7.66 -38.68
CA HIS A 825 -5.10 7.01 -38.91
C HIS A 825 -4.96 5.84 -39.88
N SER A 826 -4.20 6.02 -40.98
CA SER A 826 -3.91 4.94 -41.92
C SER A 826 -3.18 3.78 -41.25
N VAL A 827 -2.18 4.09 -40.40
CA VAL A 827 -1.43 3.08 -39.65
C VAL A 827 -2.33 2.33 -38.64
N ARG A 828 -3.25 3.04 -37.96
CA ARG A 828 -4.23 2.38 -37.08
C ARG A 828 -5.12 1.42 -37.86
N GLN A 829 -5.70 1.86 -38.97
CA GLN A 829 -6.58 1.00 -39.78
C GLN A 829 -5.83 -0.22 -40.31
N SER A 830 -4.55 -0.06 -40.67
CA SER A 830 -3.71 -1.16 -41.09
C SER A 830 -3.49 -2.22 -40.00
N LEU A 831 -3.25 -1.80 -38.75
CA LEU A 831 -3.15 -2.73 -37.61
C LEU A 831 -4.47 -3.47 -37.36
N LEU A 832 -5.60 -2.76 -37.38
CA LEU A 832 -6.92 -3.38 -37.19
C LEU A 832 -7.21 -4.41 -38.29
N ALA A 833 -6.88 -4.07 -39.54
CA ALA A 833 -7.00 -4.99 -40.67
C ALA A 833 -6.15 -6.25 -40.45
N ILE A 834 -4.89 -6.12 -40.01
CA ILE A 834 -4.04 -7.28 -39.70
C ILE A 834 -4.61 -8.12 -38.55
N ALA A 835 -5.11 -7.48 -37.48
CA ALA A 835 -5.64 -8.18 -36.31
C ALA A 835 -6.87 -9.04 -36.69
N SER A 836 -7.76 -8.51 -37.54
CA SER A 836 -8.93 -9.23 -38.04
C SER A 836 -8.61 -10.46 -38.91
N ILE A 837 -7.36 -10.60 -39.36
CA ILE A 837 -6.93 -11.80 -40.11
C ILE A 837 -7.01 -13.04 -39.23
N PHE A 838 -6.66 -12.88 -37.96
CA PHE A 838 -6.56 -13.94 -36.97
C PHE A 838 -7.86 -14.15 -36.17
N GLU A 839 -8.94 -13.45 -36.52
CA GLU A 839 -10.25 -13.67 -35.91
C GLU A 839 -11.06 -14.76 -36.65
N PRO A 840 -11.78 -15.65 -35.92
CA PRO A 840 -12.61 -16.68 -36.53
C PRO A 840 -13.80 -16.07 -37.28
N LYS A 841 -14.06 -16.55 -38.51
CA LYS A 841 -15.17 -16.09 -39.34
C LYS A 841 -16.53 -16.46 -38.74
N LYS A 842 -17.51 -15.55 -38.80
CA LYS A 842 -18.86 -15.74 -38.23
C LYS A 842 -19.84 -16.52 -39.13
N SER A 843 -19.51 -16.80 -40.39
CA SER A 843 -20.36 -17.57 -41.31
C SER A 843 -19.56 -18.34 -42.36
N VAL A 844 -20.12 -19.49 -42.79
CA VAL A 844 -19.65 -20.29 -43.93
C VAL A 844 -19.93 -19.57 -45.27
N SER A 845 -20.79 -18.55 -45.28
CA SER A 845 -21.16 -17.77 -46.47
C SER A 845 -20.17 -16.68 -46.86
N ASP A 846 -19.20 -16.35 -46.00
CA ASP A 846 -18.11 -15.38 -46.26
C ASP A 846 -16.86 -16.09 -46.81
N GLU A 847 -17.02 -16.85 -47.89
CA GLU A 847 -15.92 -17.28 -48.74
C GLU A 847 -15.34 -16.08 -49.51
N SER A 848 -14.67 -15.18 -48.80
CA SER A 848 -13.71 -14.28 -49.42
C SER A 848 -12.59 -15.15 -50.04
N SER A 849 -12.57 -15.27 -51.36
CA SER A 849 -11.60 -16.02 -52.17
C SER A 849 -10.13 -15.60 -52.02
N SER A 850 -9.81 -14.67 -51.11
CA SER A 850 -8.46 -14.18 -50.85
C SER A 850 -7.69 -15.11 -49.91
N SER A 851 -6.54 -15.61 -50.38
CA SER A 851 -5.58 -16.37 -49.55
C SER A 851 -5.13 -15.59 -48.30
N PHE A 852 -4.63 -16.28 -47.28
CA PHE A 852 -4.08 -15.66 -46.05
C PHE A 852 -3.06 -14.54 -46.36
N TYR A 853 -2.14 -14.79 -47.28
CA TYR A 853 -1.16 -13.80 -47.73
C TYR A 853 -1.80 -12.63 -48.50
N GLY A 854 -2.88 -12.87 -49.26
CA GLY A 854 -3.66 -11.81 -49.91
C GLY A 854 -4.32 -10.86 -48.90
N ARG A 855 -4.83 -11.40 -47.78
CA ARG A 855 -5.37 -10.57 -46.68
C ARG A 855 -4.29 -9.75 -45.98
N ILE A 856 -3.10 -10.32 -45.78
CA ILE A 856 -1.95 -9.59 -45.22
C ILE A 856 -1.55 -8.44 -46.14
N ASP A 857 -1.48 -8.66 -47.45
CA ASP A 857 -1.15 -7.60 -48.40
C ASP A 857 -2.23 -6.49 -48.40
N ALA A 858 -3.51 -6.88 -48.43
CA ALA A 858 -4.65 -5.96 -48.35
C ALA A 858 -4.69 -5.13 -47.05
N SER A 859 -4.11 -5.60 -45.94
CA SER A 859 -3.99 -4.83 -44.70
C SER A 859 -3.13 -3.56 -44.84
N GLY A 860 -2.23 -3.52 -45.82
CA GLY A 860 -1.30 -2.42 -46.03
C GLY A 860 -0.15 -2.32 -45.01
N TRP A 861 -0.02 -3.23 -44.04
CA TRP A 861 0.98 -3.09 -42.97
C TRP A 861 2.41 -3.14 -43.51
N LEU A 862 2.71 -4.14 -44.35
CA LEU A 862 4.01 -4.29 -44.99
C LEU A 862 4.35 -3.12 -45.92
N ARG A 863 3.32 -2.46 -46.49
CA ARG A 863 3.50 -1.24 -47.28
C ARG A 863 3.96 -0.09 -46.38
N HIS A 864 3.37 0.09 -45.20
CA HIS A 864 3.81 1.11 -44.24
C HIS A 864 5.24 0.88 -43.75
N VAL A 865 5.59 -0.37 -43.38
CA VAL A 865 6.97 -0.77 -43.01
C VAL A 865 7.94 -0.40 -44.12
N ARG A 866 7.61 -0.77 -45.37
CA ARG A 866 8.43 -0.47 -46.55
C ARG A 866 8.62 1.03 -46.77
N LEU A 867 7.57 1.84 -46.60
CA LEU A 867 7.64 3.29 -46.79
C LEU A 867 8.57 3.95 -45.76
N ILE A 868 8.49 3.54 -44.49
CA ILE A 868 9.38 4.05 -43.43
C ILE A 868 10.83 3.63 -43.68
N LEU A 869 11.07 2.36 -44.00
CA LEU A 869 12.41 1.87 -44.36
C LEU A 869 13.00 2.68 -45.52
N LYS A 870 12.23 2.84 -46.60
CA LYS A 870 12.67 3.60 -47.79
C LYS A 870 12.97 5.07 -47.44
N ALA A 871 12.12 5.70 -46.63
CA ALA A 871 12.32 7.08 -46.23
C ALA A 871 13.57 7.27 -45.37
N SER A 872 13.81 6.34 -44.44
CA SER A 872 14.96 6.37 -43.53
C SER A 872 16.27 6.04 -44.25
N ILE A 873 16.23 5.12 -45.23
CA ILE A 873 17.38 4.83 -46.11
C ILE A 873 17.74 6.05 -46.94
N GLU A 874 16.75 6.74 -47.55
CA GLU A 874 17.03 7.94 -48.35
C GLU A 874 17.65 9.05 -47.48
N LEU A 875 17.13 9.24 -46.26
CA LEU A 875 17.68 10.16 -45.26
C LEU A 875 19.13 9.79 -44.92
N ALA A 876 19.38 8.54 -44.53
CA ALA A 876 20.71 8.06 -44.17
C ALA A 876 21.70 8.14 -45.35
N HIS A 877 21.29 7.72 -46.54
CA HIS A 877 22.10 7.76 -47.75
C HIS A 877 22.48 9.19 -48.14
N THR A 878 21.55 10.13 -48.06
CA THR A 878 21.82 11.55 -48.34
C THR A 878 22.89 12.11 -47.40
N VAL A 879 22.76 11.82 -46.10
CA VAL A 879 23.72 12.29 -45.09
C VAL A 879 25.07 11.58 -45.18
N HIS A 880 25.07 10.28 -45.46
CA HIS A 880 26.28 9.51 -45.70
C HIS A 880 27.10 10.08 -46.87
N ASN A 881 26.43 10.50 -47.94
CA ASN A 881 27.05 11.16 -49.10
C ASN A 881 27.46 12.62 -48.85
N GLY A 882 27.40 13.09 -47.60
CA GLY A 882 27.88 14.41 -47.23
C GLY A 882 26.90 15.53 -47.53
N MET A 883 25.59 15.28 -47.52
CA MET A 883 24.56 16.31 -47.67
C MET A 883 23.70 16.37 -46.40
N SER A 884 23.63 17.54 -45.76
CA SER A 884 22.79 17.72 -44.57
C SER A 884 21.31 17.70 -44.93
N VAL A 885 20.49 17.22 -44.00
CA VAL A 885 19.05 17.05 -44.21
C VAL A 885 18.26 17.66 -43.06
N LEU A 886 17.32 18.55 -43.39
CA LEU A 886 16.21 18.90 -42.50
C LEU A 886 15.06 17.93 -42.76
N THR A 887 14.63 17.19 -41.75
CA THR A 887 13.46 16.33 -41.85
C THR A 887 12.37 16.71 -40.85
N HIS A 888 11.14 16.75 -41.33
CA HIS A 888 9.97 17.04 -40.51
C HIS A 888 8.74 16.32 -41.07
N CYS A 889 7.64 16.37 -40.32
CA CYS A 889 6.32 15.98 -40.81
C CYS A 889 5.33 17.10 -40.47
N SER A 890 4.10 16.79 -40.06
CA SER A 890 3.21 17.79 -39.45
C SER A 890 3.77 18.30 -38.12
N ASP A 891 3.75 17.49 -37.05
CA ASP A 891 4.13 17.95 -35.71
C ASP A 891 5.55 17.54 -35.30
N GLY A 892 6.21 16.66 -36.05
CA GLY A 892 7.64 16.34 -35.84
C GLY A 892 7.94 15.36 -34.70
N TRP A 893 6.95 14.60 -34.23
CA TRP A 893 7.10 13.62 -33.14
C TRP A 893 6.69 12.17 -33.51
N ASP A 894 6.07 11.93 -34.67
CA ASP A 894 5.67 10.59 -35.13
C ASP A 894 6.61 10.10 -36.24
N ARG A 895 6.27 10.39 -37.50
CA ARG A 895 7.04 9.99 -38.70
C ARG A 895 8.48 10.47 -38.68
N THR A 896 8.70 11.68 -38.16
CA THR A 896 10.05 12.24 -37.98
C THR A 896 10.87 11.40 -37.01
N ALA A 897 10.30 10.95 -35.88
CA ALA A 897 11.01 10.08 -34.94
C ALA A 897 11.33 8.72 -35.59
N GLN A 898 10.37 8.14 -36.33
CA GLN A 898 10.58 6.89 -37.08
C GLN A 898 11.75 7.01 -38.08
N MET A 899 11.75 8.08 -38.88
CA MET A 899 12.78 8.30 -39.91
C MET A 899 14.15 8.57 -39.31
N VAL A 900 14.24 9.48 -38.34
CA VAL A 900 15.52 9.88 -37.73
C VAL A 900 16.12 8.74 -36.94
N ALA A 901 15.35 8.10 -36.05
CA ALA A 901 15.87 7.01 -35.23
C ALA A 901 16.35 5.82 -36.08
N LEU A 902 15.60 5.47 -37.13
CA LEU A 902 16.03 4.40 -38.03
C LEU A 902 17.25 4.81 -38.85
N ALA A 903 17.30 6.03 -39.41
CA ALA A 903 18.47 6.51 -40.14
C ALA A 903 19.73 6.51 -39.27
N GLU A 904 19.62 6.92 -38.01
CA GLU A 904 20.70 6.85 -37.03
C GLU A 904 21.17 5.41 -36.79
N LEU A 905 20.27 4.44 -36.65
CA LEU A 905 20.61 3.01 -36.56
C LEU A 905 21.38 2.50 -37.80
N LEU A 906 20.99 2.96 -39.00
CA LEU A 906 21.66 2.59 -40.25
C LEU A 906 23.07 3.19 -40.35
N LEU A 907 23.29 4.38 -39.78
CA LEU A 907 24.53 5.15 -39.90
C LEU A 907 25.56 4.85 -38.80
N ASP A 908 25.11 4.67 -37.55
CA ASP A 908 25.99 4.59 -36.38
C ASP A 908 25.90 3.20 -35.72
N PRO A 909 26.96 2.38 -35.82
CA PRO A 909 27.00 1.05 -35.20
C PRO A 909 26.77 1.07 -33.68
N TYR A 910 27.04 2.18 -32.99
CA TYR A 910 26.76 2.28 -31.56
C TYR A 910 25.28 1.99 -31.27
N TYR A 911 24.35 2.54 -32.06
CA TYR A 911 22.93 2.32 -31.83
C TYR A 911 22.46 0.88 -32.12
N ARG A 912 23.32 0.03 -32.69
CA ARG A 912 23.06 -1.41 -32.90
C ARG A 912 23.46 -2.25 -31.68
N THR A 913 24.17 -1.66 -30.72
CA THR A 913 24.43 -2.28 -29.41
C THR A 913 23.18 -2.23 -28.52
N VAL A 914 23.07 -3.11 -27.53
CA VAL A 914 21.98 -3.10 -26.54
C VAL A 914 21.92 -1.73 -25.86
N ARG A 915 23.06 -1.20 -25.40
CA ARG A 915 23.12 0.12 -24.74
C ARG A 915 22.83 1.28 -25.68
N GLY A 916 23.39 1.26 -26.88
CA GLY A 916 23.13 2.31 -27.85
C GLY A 916 21.68 2.33 -28.31
N PHE A 917 21.01 1.18 -28.47
CA PHE A 917 19.60 1.16 -28.81
C PHE A 917 18.72 1.75 -27.69
N GLN A 918 19.06 1.50 -26.42
CA GLN A 918 18.40 2.15 -25.27
C GLN A 918 18.53 3.67 -25.35
N VAL A 919 19.74 4.16 -25.63
CA VAL A 919 20.03 5.59 -25.83
C VAL A 919 19.26 6.16 -27.02
N LEU A 920 19.18 5.42 -28.14
CA LEU A 920 18.44 5.83 -29.33
C LEU A 920 16.95 6.04 -29.02
N VAL A 921 16.34 5.10 -28.28
CA VAL A 921 14.93 5.19 -27.87
C VAL A 921 14.71 6.34 -26.88
N GLU A 922 15.56 6.48 -25.86
CA GLU A 922 15.44 7.60 -24.91
C GLU A 922 15.64 8.95 -25.59
N LYS A 923 16.58 9.05 -26.54
CA LYS A 923 16.84 10.28 -27.30
C LYS A 923 15.69 10.61 -28.25
N GLU A 924 15.48 9.78 -29.28
CA GLU A 924 14.68 10.14 -30.45
C GLU A 924 13.17 10.02 -30.25
N TRP A 925 12.76 9.18 -29.31
CA TRP A 925 11.36 8.96 -28.98
C TRP A 925 10.98 9.67 -27.70
N CYS A 926 11.68 9.37 -26.61
CA CYS A 926 11.22 9.80 -25.30
C CYS A 926 11.55 11.28 -25.01
N ALA A 927 12.81 11.68 -25.20
CA ALA A 927 13.26 13.04 -24.93
C ALA A 927 12.73 14.04 -25.97
N PHE A 928 12.70 13.65 -27.25
CA PHE A 928 12.10 14.43 -28.33
C PHE A 928 10.56 14.41 -28.38
N GLY A 929 9.90 13.80 -27.39
CA GLY A 929 8.47 13.99 -27.13
C GLY A 929 7.53 13.29 -28.11
N HIS A 930 7.83 12.03 -28.46
CA HIS A 930 6.80 11.15 -28.99
C HIS A 930 5.69 10.99 -27.94
N GLN A 931 4.44 11.16 -28.37
CA GLN A 931 3.29 11.18 -27.48
C GLN A 931 2.85 9.76 -27.08
N PHE A 932 3.69 9.02 -26.34
CA PHE A 932 3.45 7.62 -25.98
C PHE A 932 2.11 7.43 -25.29
N ALA A 933 1.81 8.22 -24.24
CA ALA A 933 0.56 8.07 -23.49
C ALA A 933 -0.68 8.31 -24.38
N LEU A 934 -0.64 9.28 -25.29
CA LEU A 934 -1.73 9.54 -26.24
C LEU A 934 -1.85 8.45 -27.31
N ARG A 935 -0.73 8.05 -27.93
CA ARG A 935 -0.70 7.08 -29.04
C ARG A 935 -1.07 5.67 -28.61
N SER A 936 -0.60 5.27 -27.43
CA SER A 936 -0.86 3.95 -26.84
C SER A 936 -2.11 3.94 -25.95
N GLY A 937 -2.70 5.10 -25.65
CA GLY A 937 -3.91 5.22 -24.83
C GLY A 937 -3.70 4.77 -23.38
N HIS A 938 -2.64 5.27 -22.72
CA HIS A 938 -2.32 4.94 -21.34
C HIS A 938 -3.29 5.66 -20.41
N ALA A 939 -3.99 4.91 -19.56
CA ALA A 939 -4.91 5.43 -18.55
C ALA A 939 -5.91 6.50 -19.05
N ARG A 940 -6.45 6.31 -20.27
CA ARG A 940 -7.50 7.17 -20.84
C ARG A 940 -8.77 6.37 -21.08
N ARG A 941 -9.88 6.88 -20.54
CA ARG A 941 -11.24 6.33 -20.71
C ARG A 941 -11.76 6.33 -22.14
N ASP A 942 -11.29 7.26 -22.95
CA ASP A 942 -11.72 7.39 -24.34
C ASP A 942 -11.06 6.29 -25.19
N VAL A 943 -11.71 5.14 -25.25
CA VAL A 943 -11.32 3.98 -26.06
C VAL A 943 -11.40 4.30 -27.56
N SER A 944 -12.34 5.15 -27.96
CA SER A 944 -12.58 5.61 -29.33
C SER A 944 -11.61 6.68 -29.83
N ASN A 945 -10.64 7.09 -29.01
CA ASN A 945 -9.78 8.22 -29.33
C ASN A 945 -9.04 8.02 -30.66
N ASP A 946 -9.30 8.91 -31.60
CA ASP A 946 -8.79 8.83 -32.95
C ASP A 946 -7.30 9.22 -33.08
N GLN A 947 -6.65 9.61 -31.98
CA GLN A 947 -5.21 9.88 -31.92
C GLN A 947 -4.40 8.63 -31.56
N ARG A 948 -5.04 7.51 -31.20
CA ARG A 948 -4.36 6.23 -30.94
C ARG A 948 -3.81 5.64 -32.23
N SER A 949 -2.55 5.22 -32.22
CA SER A 949 -1.88 4.63 -33.37
C SER A 949 -0.58 3.90 -32.99
N PRO A 950 -0.28 2.73 -33.57
CA PRO A 950 0.88 1.90 -33.21
C PRO A 950 2.18 2.39 -33.89
N VAL A 951 2.51 3.68 -33.74
CA VAL A 951 3.65 4.33 -34.42
C VAL A 951 4.99 3.73 -33.98
N PHE A 952 5.16 3.49 -32.68
CA PHE A 952 6.37 2.88 -32.14
C PHE A 952 6.50 1.40 -32.52
N LEU A 953 5.41 0.63 -32.45
CA LEU A 953 5.39 -0.77 -32.91
C LEU A 953 5.78 -0.90 -34.39
N LEU A 954 5.24 -0.02 -35.24
CA LEU A 954 5.57 0.00 -36.67
C LEU A 954 7.06 0.28 -36.91
N TRP A 955 7.69 1.10 -36.06
CA TRP A 955 9.13 1.32 -36.11
C TRP A 955 9.92 0.12 -35.60
N LEU A 956 9.49 -0.55 -34.53
CA LEU A 956 10.10 -1.80 -34.06
C LEU A 956 10.05 -2.89 -35.13
N ASP A 957 8.95 -2.98 -35.90
CA ASP A 957 8.88 -3.87 -37.07
C ASP A 957 9.96 -3.50 -38.11
N CYS A 958 10.14 -2.20 -38.42
CA CYS A 958 11.21 -1.76 -39.32
C CYS A 958 12.61 -2.16 -38.79
N VAL A 959 12.86 -2.07 -37.48
CA VAL A 959 14.10 -2.53 -36.85
C VAL A 959 14.23 -4.06 -36.98
N TRP A 960 13.14 -4.81 -36.78
CA TRP A 960 13.13 -6.26 -37.00
C TRP A 960 13.39 -6.64 -38.47
N GLN A 961 12.90 -5.87 -39.44
CA GLN A 961 13.26 -6.07 -40.85
C GLN A 961 14.77 -5.90 -41.08
N TYR A 962 15.40 -4.95 -40.36
CA TYR A 962 16.84 -4.71 -40.43
C TYR A 962 17.62 -5.87 -39.80
N THR A 963 17.29 -6.28 -38.57
CA THR A 963 17.98 -7.40 -37.88
C THR A 963 17.85 -8.71 -38.66
N ARG A 964 16.70 -8.96 -39.29
CA ARG A 964 16.52 -10.15 -40.15
C ARG A 964 17.44 -10.13 -41.38
N GLN A 965 17.62 -8.97 -42.00
CA GLN A 965 18.46 -8.84 -43.20
C GLN A 965 19.96 -8.81 -42.86
N PHE A 966 20.30 -8.42 -41.63
CA PHE A 966 21.68 -8.31 -41.14
C PHE A 966 21.83 -8.98 -39.76
N PRO A 967 21.80 -10.33 -39.70
CA PRO A 967 21.68 -11.08 -38.44
C PRO A 967 22.88 -10.95 -37.50
N THR A 968 24.03 -10.45 -37.96
CA THR A 968 25.27 -10.31 -37.17
C THR A 968 25.55 -8.88 -36.71
N GLU A 969 24.74 -7.90 -37.13
CA GLU A 969 25.07 -6.47 -37.00
C GLU A 969 24.45 -5.79 -35.78
N CYS A 970 23.47 -6.42 -35.13
CA CYS A 970 22.85 -5.93 -33.90
C CYS A 970 23.17 -6.84 -32.71
N GLU A 971 23.56 -6.23 -31.60
CA GLU A 971 23.85 -6.93 -30.33
C GLU A 971 22.56 -7.40 -29.66
N PHE A 972 21.43 -6.70 -29.86
CA PHE A 972 20.15 -7.13 -29.33
C PHE A 972 19.45 -8.13 -30.27
N ASN A 973 18.70 -9.06 -29.70
CA ASN A 973 17.94 -10.08 -30.43
C ASN A 973 16.45 -9.72 -30.62
N GLU A 974 15.67 -10.59 -31.26
CA GLU A 974 14.23 -10.38 -31.46
C GLU A 974 13.45 -10.29 -30.14
N ARG A 975 13.87 -11.03 -29.11
CA ARG A 975 13.23 -11.01 -27.78
C ARG A 975 13.28 -9.62 -27.17
N PHE A 976 14.39 -8.90 -27.33
CA PHE A 976 14.51 -7.50 -26.89
C PHE A 976 13.45 -6.61 -27.54
N LEU A 977 13.24 -6.71 -28.86
CA LEU A 977 12.23 -5.92 -29.57
C LEU A 977 10.80 -6.29 -29.14
N LEU A 978 10.52 -7.57 -28.93
CA LEU A 978 9.23 -8.04 -28.40
C LEU A 978 8.97 -7.51 -26.99
N THR A 979 9.98 -7.48 -26.12
CA THR A 979 9.88 -6.91 -24.77
C THR A 979 9.52 -5.42 -24.81
N LEU A 980 10.08 -4.65 -25.74
CA LEU A 980 9.68 -3.25 -25.93
C LEU A 980 8.25 -3.12 -26.46
N ALA A 981 7.85 -3.99 -27.40
CA ALA A 981 6.50 -3.99 -27.96
C ALA A 981 5.42 -4.37 -26.93
N ASP A 982 5.76 -5.22 -25.95
CA ASP A 982 4.89 -5.58 -24.84
C ASP A 982 4.79 -4.44 -23.80
N HIS A 983 5.94 -3.92 -23.36
CA HIS A 983 6.00 -2.94 -22.28
C HIS A 983 5.68 -1.50 -22.70
N VAL A 984 5.57 -1.21 -24.00
CA VAL A 984 4.99 0.05 -24.45
C VAL A 984 3.53 0.18 -24.00
N TYR A 985 2.81 -0.93 -23.79
CA TYR A 985 1.41 -0.91 -23.33
C TYR A 985 1.24 -1.28 -21.85
N SER A 986 2.18 -2.05 -21.28
CA SER A 986 2.00 -2.65 -19.94
C SER A 986 1.94 -1.63 -18.80
N CYS A 987 2.56 -0.46 -18.97
CA CYS A 987 2.71 0.56 -17.92
C CYS A 987 3.29 0.01 -16.60
N LYS A 988 4.14 -1.03 -16.69
CA LYS A 988 4.93 -1.57 -15.57
C LYS A 988 6.11 -0.65 -15.23
N PHE A 989 6.68 -0.03 -16.27
CA PHE A 989 7.84 0.85 -16.18
C PHE A 989 7.46 2.29 -16.55
N GLY A 990 8.20 3.27 -16.02
CA GLY A 990 8.01 4.69 -16.31
C GLY A 990 8.53 5.14 -17.68
N THR A 991 9.31 4.31 -18.38
CA THR A 991 10.03 4.68 -19.62
C THR A 991 9.10 5.24 -20.71
N PHE A 992 8.00 4.56 -21.00
CA PHE A 992 7.02 4.94 -22.06
C PHE A 992 5.78 5.64 -21.51
N MET A 993 5.86 6.23 -20.30
CA MET A 993 4.78 7.02 -19.71
C MET A 993 4.85 8.47 -20.17
N PHE A 994 3.70 9.16 -20.16
CA PHE A 994 3.53 10.56 -20.55
C PHE A 994 3.85 10.85 -22.03
N ASP A 995 3.75 12.12 -22.44
CA ASP A 995 3.86 12.54 -23.85
C ASP A 995 5.13 13.37 -24.15
N CYS A 996 5.91 13.77 -23.13
CA CYS A 996 7.17 14.49 -23.30
C CYS A 996 8.12 14.41 -22.08
N GLU A 997 9.37 14.82 -22.28
CA GLU A 997 10.39 14.83 -21.20
C GLU A 997 9.97 15.65 -19.98
N ARG A 998 9.37 16.83 -20.20
CA ARG A 998 8.92 17.74 -19.14
C ARG A 998 7.96 17.06 -18.18
N GLN A 999 6.89 16.47 -18.71
CA GLN A 999 5.90 15.74 -17.93
C GLN A 999 6.54 14.58 -17.14
N ARG A 1000 7.41 13.79 -17.77
CA ARG A 1000 8.11 12.69 -17.06
C ARG A 1000 8.93 13.22 -15.89
N LYS A 1001 9.75 14.27 -16.09
CA LYS A 1001 10.58 14.85 -15.02
C LYS A 1001 9.77 15.46 -13.89
N GLU A 1002 8.71 16.20 -14.21
CA GLU A 1002 7.82 16.81 -13.20
C GLU A 1002 7.17 15.75 -12.30
N PHE A 1003 6.66 14.66 -12.90
CA PHE A 1003 5.98 13.60 -12.13
C PHE A 1003 6.95 12.71 -11.37
N PHE A 1004 8.07 12.32 -11.98
CA PHE A 1004 9.05 11.41 -11.37
C PHE A 1004 9.95 12.09 -10.32
N ALA A 1005 9.92 13.42 -10.21
CA ALA A 1005 10.53 14.14 -9.10
C ALA A 1005 9.85 13.82 -7.76
N ASN A 1006 8.54 13.54 -7.78
CA ASN A 1006 7.73 13.32 -6.58
C ASN A 1006 7.35 11.84 -6.38
N HIS A 1007 7.59 10.98 -7.37
CA HIS A 1007 7.17 9.57 -7.35
C HIS A 1007 8.31 8.69 -7.84
N ARG A 1008 8.63 7.65 -7.08
CA ARG A 1008 9.61 6.64 -7.49
C ARG A 1008 9.02 5.75 -8.57
N VAL A 1009 9.71 5.64 -9.70
CA VAL A 1009 9.35 4.76 -10.81
C VAL A 1009 10.60 4.11 -11.39
N PHE A 1010 10.46 2.92 -11.96
CA PHE A 1010 11.58 2.17 -12.52
C PHE A 1010 11.61 2.21 -14.04
N SER A 1011 12.81 2.23 -14.61
CA SER A 1011 13.03 2.15 -16.05
C SER A 1011 13.04 0.69 -16.52
N ILE A 1012 12.49 0.43 -17.70
CA ILE A 1012 12.59 -0.88 -18.37
C ILE A 1012 14.04 -1.28 -18.62
N TRP A 1013 14.93 -0.30 -18.78
CA TRP A 1013 16.34 -0.55 -19.05
C TRP A 1013 17.00 -1.26 -17.86
N SER A 1014 16.67 -0.91 -16.62
CA SER A 1014 17.23 -1.60 -15.45
C SER A 1014 16.90 -3.09 -15.49
N ASP A 1015 15.66 -3.44 -15.87
CA ASP A 1015 15.20 -4.82 -15.99
C ASP A 1015 15.91 -5.58 -17.13
N ILE A 1016 15.98 -4.97 -18.31
CA ILE A 1016 16.63 -5.54 -19.48
C ILE A 1016 18.12 -5.79 -19.23
N ASN A 1017 18.82 -4.84 -18.62
CA ASN A 1017 20.27 -4.94 -18.43
C ASN A 1017 20.64 -5.96 -17.36
N ARG A 1018 19.80 -6.13 -16.33
CA ARG A 1018 19.92 -7.19 -15.33
C ARG A 1018 19.81 -8.59 -15.95
N GLN A 1019 19.06 -8.73 -17.04
CA GLN A 1019 18.90 -9.99 -17.79
C GLN A 1019 19.53 -9.91 -19.19
N SER A 1020 20.64 -9.20 -19.32
CA SER A 1020 21.25 -8.88 -20.63
C SER A 1020 21.54 -10.10 -21.50
N GLU A 1021 21.93 -11.24 -20.91
CA GLU A 1021 22.15 -12.51 -21.62
C GLU A 1021 20.95 -12.95 -22.46
N ARG A 1022 19.73 -12.73 -21.95
CA ARG A 1022 18.47 -13.12 -22.60
C ARG A 1022 18.15 -12.26 -23.83
N PHE A 1023 18.71 -11.06 -23.87
CA PHE A 1023 18.46 -10.05 -24.90
C PHE A 1023 19.61 -9.90 -25.89
N THR A 1024 20.74 -10.55 -25.63
CA THR A 1024 21.92 -10.49 -26.48
C THR A 1024 21.81 -11.50 -27.61
N ASN A 1025 22.24 -11.08 -28.80
CA ASN A 1025 22.32 -11.88 -30.01
C ASN A 1025 23.67 -12.62 -30.03
N PRO A 1026 23.70 -13.96 -29.96
CA PRO A 1026 24.95 -14.72 -29.94
C PRO A 1026 25.73 -14.63 -31.26
N MET A 1027 25.07 -14.24 -32.36
CA MET A 1027 25.69 -14.05 -33.67
C MET A 1027 26.27 -12.64 -33.85
N TYR A 1028 26.15 -11.76 -32.85
CA TYR A 1028 26.65 -10.40 -32.95
C TYR A 1028 28.17 -10.40 -33.12
N ALA A 1029 28.63 -9.83 -34.23
CA ALA A 1029 30.03 -9.65 -34.51
C ALA A 1029 30.36 -8.16 -34.38
N SER A 1030 31.07 -7.78 -33.32
CA SER A 1030 31.55 -6.41 -33.14
C SER A 1030 32.56 -6.07 -34.24
N GLY A 1031 32.09 -5.46 -35.33
CA GLY A 1031 32.94 -4.99 -36.41
C GLY A 1031 33.70 -3.73 -36.00
N ASN A 1032 35.04 -3.75 -36.11
CA ASN A 1032 35.89 -2.57 -35.87
C ASN A 1032 35.76 -1.47 -36.96
N ARG A 1033 34.95 -1.69 -38.00
CA ARG A 1033 34.73 -0.73 -39.10
C ARG A 1033 33.31 -0.16 -39.00
N THR A 1034 33.20 1.16 -39.19
CA THR A 1034 31.90 1.83 -39.39
C THR A 1034 31.29 1.37 -40.72
N THR A 1035 30.44 0.35 -40.67
CA THR A 1035 29.70 -0.19 -41.81
C THR A 1035 28.32 0.47 -41.88
N VAL A 1036 28.05 1.21 -42.95
CA VAL A 1036 26.69 1.69 -43.25
C VAL A 1036 25.99 0.61 -44.07
N LEU A 1037 24.83 0.16 -43.60
CA LEU A 1037 24.09 -0.94 -44.20
C LEU A 1037 22.67 -0.51 -44.54
N PHE A 1038 22.28 -0.68 -45.80
CA PHE A 1038 20.95 -0.32 -46.27
C PHE A 1038 20.13 -1.59 -46.53
N PRO A 1039 19.07 -1.86 -45.76
CA PRO A 1039 18.24 -3.05 -45.99
C PRO A 1039 17.48 -2.92 -47.31
N SER A 1040 17.18 -4.06 -47.94
CA SER A 1040 16.38 -4.10 -49.14
C SER A 1040 14.93 -3.71 -48.85
N THR A 1041 14.40 -2.76 -49.64
CA THR A 1041 12.99 -2.33 -49.59
C THR A 1041 12.14 -2.94 -50.71
N LEU A 1042 12.61 -4.01 -51.37
CA LEU A 1042 11.78 -4.74 -52.34
C LEU A 1042 10.66 -5.45 -51.59
N SER A 1043 9.43 -5.40 -52.10
CA SER A 1043 8.27 -5.99 -51.41
C SER A 1043 8.48 -7.47 -51.05
N LYS A 1044 9.14 -8.25 -51.92
CA LYS A 1044 9.49 -9.66 -51.66
C LYS A 1044 10.41 -9.87 -50.45
N ASN A 1045 11.19 -8.85 -50.09
CA ASN A 1045 12.15 -8.89 -48.98
C ASN A 1045 11.56 -8.34 -47.69
N ILE A 1046 10.39 -7.69 -47.71
CA ILE A 1046 9.66 -7.28 -46.51
C ILE A 1046 8.77 -8.44 -46.08
N LYS A 1047 8.96 -8.91 -44.84
CA LYS A 1047 8.25 -10.10 -44.32
C LYS A 1047 7.34 -9.69 -43.16
N LEU A 1048 6.28 -10.46 -42.93
CA LEU A 1048 5.48 -10.30 -41.71
C LEU A 1048 6.34 -10.68 -40.50
N TRP A 1049 6.32 -9.83 -39.46
CA TRP A 1049 6.93 -10.16 -38.17
C TRP A 1049 6.11 -11.23 -37.44
N LYS A 1050 6.30 -12.49 -37.85
CA LYS A 1050 5.57 -13.64 -37.31
C LYS A 1050 5.73 -13.75 -35.79
N GLY A 1051 6.94 -13.46 -35.27
CA GLY A 1051 7.25 -13.41 -33.84
C GLY A 1051 6.36 -12.48 -33.01
N TYR A 1052 5.76 -11.45 -33.63
CA TYR A 1052 4.81 -10.54 -32.97
C TYR A 1052 3.36 -10.84 -33.34
N PHE A 1053 3.03 -10.89 -34.64
CA PHE A 1053 1.63 -11.00 -35.11
C PHE A 1053 1.05 -12.41 -35.02
N CYS A 1054 1.89 -13.44 -35.06
CA CYS A 1054 1.45 -14.84 -35.06
C CYS A 1054 1.72 -15.56 -33.74
N ARG A 1055 2.29 -14.89 -32.72
CA ARG A 1055 2.71 -15.51 -31.46
C ARG A 1055 1.57 -16.04 -30.59
N TRP A 1056 0.33 -15.68 -30.91
CA TRP A 1056 -0.88 -16.12 -30.21
C TRP A 1056 -1.61 -17.25 -30.94
N ASP A 1057 -1.23 -17.55 -32.18
CA ASP A 1057 -1.91 -18.51 -33.02
C ASP A 1057 -1.09 -19.81 -33.09
N PRO A 1058 -1.55 -20.91 -32.44
CA PRO A 1058 -0.81 -22.18 -32.42
C PRO A 1058 -0.83 -22.91 -33.76
N THR A 1059 -1.61 -22.43 -34.74
CA THR A 1059 -1.89 -23.15 -35.98
C THR A 1059 -1.03 -22.71 -37.16
N VAL A 1060 -0.26 -21.65 -36.97
CA VAL A 1060 0.74 -21.22 -37.95
C VAL A 1060 1.81 -22.31 -38.07
N ILE A 1061 2.12 -22.74 -39.29
CA ILE A 1061 3.19 -23.72 -39.54
C ILE A 1061 4.42 -23.00 -40.14
N PRO A 1062 5.61 -23.13 -39.53
CA PRO A 1062 5.86 -23.73 -38.21
C PRO A 1062 5.28 -22.86 -37.07
N PRO A 1063 4.91 -23.48 -35.94
CA PRO A 1063 4.35 -22.76 -34.80
C PRO A 1063 5.39 -21.77 -34.26
N VAL A 1064 4.92 -20.57 -33.93
CA VAL A 1064 5.76 -19.52 -33.35
C VAL A 1064 5.67 -19.65 -31.83
N PRO A 1065 6.80 -19.76 -31.10
CA PRO A 1065 6.76 -19.77 -29.64
C PRO A 1065 6.07 -18.53 -29.09
N ALA A 1066 5.08 -18.74 -28.22
CA ALA A 1066 4.40 -17.66 -27.54
C ALA A 1066 5.35 -17.03 -26.52
N PHE A 1067 5.70 -15.78 -26.78
CA PHE A 1067 6.72 -15.06 -26.05
C PHE A 1067 6.05 -13.88 -25.32
N GLN A 1068 5.75 -14.07 -24.03
CA GLN A 1068 5.27 -13.01 -23.14
C GLN A 1068 6.39 -12.54 -22.21
N CYS A 1069 6.55 -11.23 -22.05
CA CYS A 1069 7.64 -10.64 -21.26
C CYS A 1069 7.18 -10.03 -19.92
N TYR A 1070 5.90 -10.17 -19.55
CA TYR A 1070 5.26 -9.41 -18.48
C TYR A 1070 5.72 -9.74 -17.05
#